data_AF-A0A8T5MB75-F1
#
_entry.id   AF-A0A8T5MB75-F1
#
_cell.length_a   1.000
_cell.length_b   1.000
_cell.length_c   1.000
_cell.angle_alpha   90.00
_cell.angle_beta   90.00
_cell.angle_gamma   90.00
#
_symmetry.space_group_name_H-M   'P 1'
#
loop_
_entity.id
_entity.type
_entity.pdbx_description
1 polymer ?
#
loop_
_entity_poly.entity_id
_entity_poly.type
_entity_poly.pdbx_seq_one_letter_code
_entity_poly.pdbx_strand_id
1 'polypeptide(L)'
;MKNLIRIEDLSKEEILEILHLAKEMKNNPEKFRDKLKGKSLATLFFQPSTRTRISSSLAMQKLGGNIVNLYETKFEKVMGNSESFKDTIRVIGDYVDLICLRHNLEEAPFIAEKNTNTRIINCGNGKDEHPTQALLDLFTIFEEFKRLDNLKIVLIGDLKNSRSAHSLLVALSFFENNEITLISPKSLQIDLDSLCFKGDIKIKVSSKNTMCDEDIIYMCGLVHDEYNPETSFAELNKYQITEDTIKKLKPTAIILCPLPRVGEIDVKVDKLPQAKYFKQSRNGLFVRMAIFLKMLREKEEEELIKEGKKILSIVMGQLRNQRTEQFRNQEFKLDGVKRYFMIPFEEGGEQPLFWLPTVGCSYARSKFGGCTMCNYGGAIVKLSDEILLRKFVETLEDPVIKAFPNLNYGGQGSFFDDSEHSPNLRKRMLEEVAKREWVKRFACESRPEFITEDKIKQMRDILDDKKIEIGLGLESTTCIVREGIINKNFNEEAYSNFLDYAKEFDLEISLDVMFKPNVLTEKEAIEDVVKTIKDILKDVDETHPIKWIILMVMNIKPNTLIEWEYKKGLYQPPLLWSVVEILKRLTNRERKFIKIAGFDSGIKPLKYATNEDETTNEFISVLKTFGSNHDFKLIEELSKKYFGSSSFKEWESRMNIKTEELSKRLEKFYELLKEEFKL
;
A
#
# COMPACT_ATOMS: atom_id res chain seq x y z
N MET A 1 -2.56 6.94 -5.66
CA MET A 1 -3.52 7.73 -6.48
C MET A 1 -2.85 8.61 -7.57
N LYS A 2 -2.77 8.11 -8.81
CA LYS A 2 -2.24 8.87 -9.98
C LYS A 2 -3.22 9.92 -10.50
N ASN A 3 -4.46 9.52 -10.79
CA ASN A 3 -5.57 10.39 -11.18
C ASN A 3 -6.78 10.10 -10.28
N LEU A 4 -7.73 11.03 -10.20
CA LEU A 4 -9.03 10.84 -9.56
C LEU A 4 -10.12 11.13 -10.59
N ILE A 5 -10.48 10.12 -11.39
CA ILE A 5 -11.45 10.26 -12.48
C ILE A 5 -12.83 9.83 -12.01
N ARG A 6 -12.91 8.65 -11.38
CA ARG A 6 -14.11 8.07 -10.81
C ARG A 6 -13.90 7.74 -9.33
N ILE A 7 -14.98 7.52 -8.60
CA ILE A 7 -14.87 7.10 -7.20
C ILE A 7 -14.42 5.64 -7.07
N GLU A 8 -14.76 4.82 -8.06
CA GLU A 8 -14.38 3.40 -8.15
C GLU A 8 -12.89 3.17 -8.43
N ASP A 9 -12.15 4.22 -8.81
CA ASP A 9 -10.68 4.19 -8.97
C ASP A 9 -9.97 4.08 -7.62
N LEU A 10 -10.68 4.34 -6.51
CA LEU A 10 -10.13 4.31 -5.16
C LEU A 10 -10.43 2.98 -4.46
N SER A 11 -9.49 2.56 -3.64
CA SER A 11 -9.75 1.57 -2.59
C SER A 11 -10.54 2.16 -1.41
N LYS A 12 -11.18 1.30 -0.61
CA LYS A 12 -11.85 1.70 0.65
C LYS A 12 -10.86 2.42 1.58
N GLU A 13 -9.61 1.97 1.59
CA GLU A 13 -8.53 2.48 2.42
C GLU A 13 -8.12 3.88 1.96
N GLU A 14 -7.93 4.09 0.66
CA GLU A 14 -7.65 5.41 0.11
C GLU A 14 -8.77 6.41 0.40
N ILE A 15 -10.04 5.97 0.33
CA ILE A 15 -11.19 6.79 0.75
C ILE A 15 -11.02 7.17 2.23
N LEU A 16 -10.85 6.20 3.12
CA LEU A 16 -10.71 6.46 4.56
C LEU A 16 -9.50 7.35 4.88
N GLU A 17 -8.35 7.15 4.24
CA GLU A 17 -7.17 8.00 4.37
C GLU A 17 -7.48 9.46 4.00
N ILE A 18 -8.17 9.68 2.88
CA ILE A 18 -8.61 11.02 2.46
C ILE A 18 -9.54 11.64 3.53
N LEU A 19 -10.49 10.87 4.05
CA LEU A 19 -11.42 11.36 5.09
C LEU A 19 -10.70 11.69 6.40
N HIS A 20 -9.75 10.86 6.83
CA HIS A 20 -8.95 11.10 8.02
C HIS A 20 -8.03 12.31 7.87
N LEU A 21 -7.37 12.46 6.70
CA LEU A 21 -6.54 13.62 6.40
C LEU A 21 -7.38 14.90 6.35
N ALA A 22 -8.58 14.86 5.75
CA ALA A 22 -9.51 15.99 5.75
C ALA A 22 -9.93 16.39 7.16
N LYS A 23 -10.20 15.41 8.03
CA LYS A 23 -10.49 15.64 9.46
C LYS A 23 -9.32 16.33 10.17
N GLU A 24 -8.11 15.87 9.92
CA GLU A 24 -6.91 16.45 10.52
C GLU A 24 -6.68 17.89 10.05
N MET A 25 -6.84 18.16 8.75
CA MET A 25 -6.74 19.50 8.16
C MET A 25 -7.78 20.46 8.71
N LYS A 26 -9.00 19.97 8.95
CA LYS A 26 -10.06 20.75 9.57
C LYS A 26 -9.75 21.11 11.02
N ASN A 27 -9.17 20.17 11.78
CA ASN A 27 -8.86 20.35 13.20
C ASN A 27 -7.57 21.15 13.43
N ASN A 28 -6.59 21.02 12.55
CA ASN A 28 -5.24 21.60 12.71
C ASN A 28 -4.76 22.27 11.41
N PRO A 29 -5.47 23.31 10.90
CA PRO A 29 -5.17 23.89 9.59
C PRO A 29 -3.75 24.44 9.46
N GLU A 30 -3.17 24.99 10.53
CA GLU A 30 -1.80 25.54 10.51
C GLU A 30 -0.73 24.48 10.25
N LYS A 31 -0.97 23.21 10.62
CA LYS A 31 -0.02 22.09 10.34
C LYS A 31 0.18 21.86 8.84
N PHE A 32 -0.81 22.23 8.03
CA PHE A 32 -0.85 21.98 6.59
C PHE A 32 -0.58 23.23 5.74
N ARG A 33 -0.40 24.37 6.40
CA ARG A 33 -0.01 25.62 5.73
C ARG A 33 1.31 25.40 4.98
N ASP A 34 1.36 25.91 3.75
CA ASP A 34 2.54 25.86 2.87
C ASP A 34 3.06 24.46 2.50
N LYS A 35 2.29 23.39 2.77
CA LYS A 35 2.68 22.02 2.38
C LYS A 35 2.73 21.79 0.87
N LEU A 36 2.11 22.64 0.07
CA LEU A 36 2.20 22.67 -1.40
C LEU A 36 2.80 23.98 -1.91
N LYS A 37 3.66 24.63 -1.12
CA LYS A 37 4.34 25.85 -1.53
C LYS A 37 5.13 25.64 -2.83
N GLY A 38 4.91 26.53 -3.79
CA GLY A 38 5.54 26.46 -5.11
C GLY A 38 4.83 25.55 -6.12
N LYS A 39 3.87 24.72 -5.69
CA LYS A 39 3.04 23.93 -6.60
C LYS A 39 1.95 24.77 -7.23
N SER A 40 1.43 24.31 -8.37
CA SER A 40 0.45 25.01 -9.19
C SER A 40 -0.74 24.12 -9.56
N LEU A 41 -1.95 24.68 -9.46
CA LEU A 41 -3.20 24.03 -9.84
C LEU A 41 -3.83 24.77 -11.02
N ALA A 42 -4.08 24.09 -12.14
CA ALA A 42 -4.97 24.59 -13.16
C ALA A 42 -6.43 24.23 -12.83
N THR A 43 -7.34 25.20 -12.86
CA THR A 43 -8.78 24.94 -12.80
C THR A 43 -9.40 25.11 -14.19
N LEU A 44 -9.70 24.01 -14.86
CA LEU A 44 -10.24 23.95 -16.22
C LEU A 44 -11.75 23.62 -16.16
N PHE A 45 -12.58 24.67 -16.10
CA PHE A 45 -14.02 24.53 -15.93
C PHE A 45 -14.76 25.00 -17.18
N PHE A 46 -15.11 24.06 -18.06
CA PHE A 46 -15.81 24.29 -19.31
C PHE A 46 -17.34 24.41 -19.14
N GLN A 47 -17.85 24.07 -17.95
CA GLN A 47 -19.24 24.31 -17.53
C GLN A 47 -19.31 25.10 -16.22
N PRO A 48 -20.35 25.94 -16.00
CA PRO A 48 -20.47 26.77 -14.80
C PRO A 48 -20.47 25.97 -13.50
N SER A 49 -19.56 26.32 -12.57
CA SER A 49 -19.57 25.77 -11.21
C SER A 49 -18.78 26.62 -10.22
N THR A 50 -19.39 27.71 -9.79
CA THR A 50 -18.77 28.68 -8.86
C THR A 50 -18.31 28.04 -7.55
N ARG A 51 -19.12 27.16 -6.93
CA ARG A 51 -18.77 26.54 -5.64
C ARG A 51 -17.56 25.63 -5.75
N THR A 52 -17.61 24.62 -6.63
CA THR A 52 -16.50 23.67 -6.82
C THR A 52 -15.22 24.40 -7.18
N ARG A 53 -15.27 25.35 -8.12
CA ARG A 53 -14.10 26.14 -8.52
C ARG A 53 -13.50 26.91 -7.36
N ILE A 54 -14.31 27.72 -6.65
CA ILE A 54 -13.83 28.51 -5.51
C ILE A 54 -13.25 27.61 -4.42
N SER A 55 -13.92 26.49 -4.10
CA SER A 55 -13.43 25.55 -3.09
C SER A 55 -12.11 24.87 -3.49
N SER A 56 -11.93 24.51 -4.76
CA SER A 56 -10.66 23.97 -5.28
C SER A 56 -9.56 25.04 -5.22
N SER A 57 -9.84 26.26 -5.70
CA SER A 57 -8.90 27.38 -5.63
C SER A 57 -8.45 27.66 -4.19
N LEU A 58 -9.40 27.79 -3.26
CA LEU A 58 -9.10 28.04 -1.85
C LEU A 58 -8.35 26.87 -1.19
N ALA A 59 -8.65 25.62 -1.57
CA ALA A 59 -7.92 24.46 -1.07
C ALA A 59 -6.43 24.56 -1.44
N MET A 60 -6.10 24.86 -2.69
CA MET A 60 -4.72 25.02 -3.14
C MET A 60 -4.01 26.19 -2.44
N GLN A 61 -4.68 27.34 -2.35
CA GLN A 61 -4.13 28.53 -1.68
C GLN A 61 -3.87 28.29 -0.20
N LYS A 62 -4.75 27.58 0.51
CA LYS A 62 -4.55 27.25 1.93
C LYS A 62 -3.35 26.34 2.17
N LEU A 63 -3.00 25.53 1.18
CA LEU A 63 -1.79 24.70 1.18
C LEU A 63 -0.55 25.48 0.69
N GLY A 64 -0.66 26.77 0.37
CA GLY A 64 0.43 27.64 -0.09
C GLY A 64 0.74 27.54 -1.59
N GLY A 65 -0.12 26.86 -2.35
CA GLY A 65 0.04 26.69 -3.79
C GLY A 65 -0.51 27.86 -4.62
N ASN A 66 -0.11 27.88 -5.89
CA ASN A 66 -0.54 28.84 -6.90
C ASN A 66 -1.72 28.30 -7.72
N ILE A 67 -2.53 29.20 -8.30
CA ILE A 67 -3.65 28.82 -9.16
C ILE A 67 -3.49 29.45 -10.54
N VAL A 68 -3.65 28.64 -11.57
CA VAL A 68 -3.82 29.07 -12.96
C VAL A 68 -5.30 28.88 -13.32
N ASN A 69 -6.02 29.98 -13.51
CA ASN A 69 -7.45 29.93 -13.79
C ASN A 69 -7.68 30.08 -15.30
N LEU A 70 -8.36 29.12 -15.91
CA LEU A 70 -9.02 29.32 -17.19
C LEU A 70 -10.52 29.28 -16.93
N TYR A 71 -11.14 30.45 -17.01
CA TYR A 71 -12.58 30.62 -16.84
C TYR A 71 -13.12 31.41 -18.02
N GLU A 72 -13.86 30.75 -18.89
CA GLU A 72 -14.59 31.47 -19.94
C GLU A 72 -15.85 30.70 -20.31
N THR A 73 -17.00 31.35 -20.16
CA THR A 73 -18.32 30.87 -20.55
C THR A 73 -18.50 30.74 -22.08
N LYS A 74 -17.43 30.95 -22.84
CA LYS A 74 -17.37 30.84 -24.31
C LYS A 74 -16.19 30.00 -24.81
N PHE A 75 -15.47 29.28 -23.94
CA PHE A 75 -14.26 28.52 -24.32
C PHE A 75 -14.52 27.49 -25.42
N GLU A 76 -15.66 26.76 -25.37
CA GLU A 76 -16.08 25.84 -26.45
C GLU A 76 -16.28 26.56 -27.80
N LYS A 77 -16.73 27.83 -27.77
CA LYS A 77 -16.97 28.67 -28.97
C LYS A 77 -15.68 29.29 -29.54
N VAL A 78 -14.65 29.45 -28.72
CA VAL A 78 -13.32 29.97 -29.10
C VAL A 78 -12.41 28.83 -29.59
N MET A 79 -12.40 27.69 -28.88
CA MET A 79 -11.63 26.49 -29.24
C MET A 79 -12.11 25.82 -30.52
N GLY A 80 -13.43 25.83 -30.77
CA GLY A 80 -14.04 25.23 -31.96
C GLY A 80 -13.46 25.70 -33.30
N ASN A 81 -12.67 26.78 -33.33
CA ASN A 81 -12.03 27.31 -34.53
C ASN A 81 -10.48 27.36 -34.51
N SER A 82 -9.75 26.96 -33.45
CA SER A 82 -8.27 27.08 -33.45
C SER A 82 -7.41 26.08 -32.66
N GLU A 83 -7.88 25.43 -31.58
CA GLU A 83 -7.06 24.47 -30.80
C GLU A 83 -7.93 23.29 -30.33
N SER A 84 -7.36 22.08 -30.23
CA SER A 84 -8.09 20.89 -29.77
C SER A 84 -8.03 20.76 -28.25
N PHE A 85 -9.07 20.19 -27.61
CA PHE A 85 -9.06 19.90 -26.17
C PHE A 85 -7.84 19.05 -25.74
N LYS A 86 -7.39 18.13 -26.61
CA LYS A 86 -6.20 17.30 -26.36
C LYS A 86 -4.93 18.14 -26.28
N ASP A 87 -4.76 19.08 -27.20
CA ASP A 87 -3.59 19.96 -27.24
C ASP A 87 -3.59 20.90 -26.04
N THR A 88 -4.74 21.49 -25.71
CA THR A 88 -4.89 22.35 -24.52
C THR A 88 -4.52 21.62 -23.23
N ILE A 89 -5.01 20.38 -23.04
CA ILE A 89 -4.65 19.60 -21.85
C ILE A 89 -3.16 19.30 -21.81
N ARG A 90 -2.56 18.94 -22.95
CA ARG A 90 -1.13 18.65 -23.03
C ARG A 90 -0.29 19.88 -22.67
N VAL A 91 -0.56 21.01 -23.32
CA VAL A 91 0.16 22.27 -23.12
C VAL A 91 0.03 22.76 -21.67
N ILE A 92 -1.19 22.80 -21.13
CA ILE A 92 -1.42 23.24 -19.75
C ILE A 92 -0.79 22.26 -18.76
N GLY A 93 -0.90 20.96 -19.04
CA GLY A 93 -0.31 19.92 -18.19
C GLY A 93 1.21 20.07 -18.04
N ASP A 94 1.91 20.51 -19.08
CA ASP A 94 3.36 20.78 -19.01
C ASP A 94 3.71 22.01 -18.14
N TYR A 95 2.74 22.87 -17.82
CA TYR A 95 2.93 24.09 -17.04
C TYR A 95 2.54 23.97 -15.57
N VAL A 96 1.74 22.97 -15.20
CA VAL A 96 1.18 22.86 -13.85
C VAL A 96 1.39 21.50 -13.21
N ASP A 97 1.28 21.46 -11.87
CA ASP A 97 1.47 20.22 -11.11
C ASP A 97 0.20 19.38 -10.99
N LEU A 98 -0.97 20.02 -11.07
CA LEU A 98 -2.28 19.41 -10.86
C LEU A 98 -3.35 20.09 -11.73
N ILE A 99 -4.32 19.33 -12.24
CA ILE A 99 -5.45 19.85 -13.00
C ILE A 99 -6.77 19.45 -12.34
N CYS A 100 -7.60 20.43 -11.99
CA CYS A 100 -9.02 20.23 -11.69
C CYS A 100 -9.83 20.45 -12.98
N LEU A 101 -10.43 19.38 -13.52
CA LEU A 101 -11.16 19.41 -14.79
C LEU A 101 -12.66 19.27 -14.55
N ARG A 102 -13.47 20.13 -15.16
CA ARG A 102 -14.92 20.00 -15.23
C ARG A 102 -15.40 20.24 -16.66
N HIS A 103 -16.09 19.27 -17.25
CA HIS A 103 -16.44 19.28 -18.68
C HIS A 103 -17.86 18.72 -18.94
N ASN A 104 -18.49 19.08 -20.07
CA ASN A 104 -19.81 18.55 -20.46
C ASN A 104 -19.73 17.15 -21.07
N LEU A 105 -18.72 16.88 -21.91
CA LEU A 105 -18.41 15.53 -22.41
C LEU A 105 -18.06 14.56 -21.27
N GLU A 106 -18.65 13.37 -21.30
CA GLU A 106 -18.39 12.29 -20.34
C GLU A 106 -16.95 11.75 -20.48
N GLU A 107 -16.41 11.72 -21.69
CA GLU A 107 -15.09 11.15 -21.99
C GLU A 107 -13.92 12.10 -21.67
N ALA A 108 -14.20 13.38 -21.38
CA ALA A 108 -13.17 14.41 -21.23
C ALA A 108 -12.08 14.09 -20.18
N PRO A 109 -12.40 13.56 -18.99
CA PRO A 109 -11.37 13.17 -18.01
C PRO A 109 -10.43 12.07 -18.52
N PHE A 110 -10.95 11.07 -19.25
CA PHE A 110 -10.16 9.98 -19.83
C PHE A 110 -9.32 10.46 -21.01
N ILE A 111 -9.84 11.40 -21.81
CA ILE A 111 -9.06 12.09 -22.84
C ILE A 111 -7.91 12.85 -22.16
N ALA A 112 -8.17 13.57 -21.07
CA ALA A 112 -7.13 14.32 -20.38
C ALA A 112 -6.03 13.40 -19.83
N GLU A 113 -6.41 12.32 -19.13
CA GLU A 113 -5.47 11.32 -18.59
C GLU A 113 -4.51 10.75 -19.65
N LYS A 114 -4.99 10.52 -20.88
CA LYS A 114 -4.17 9.96 -21.96
C LYS A 114 -3.21 10.96 -22.60
N ASN A 115 -3.42 12.27 -22.42
CA ASN A 115 -2.71 13.32 -23.13
C ASN A 115 -1.79 14.16 -22.25
N THR A 116 -1.72 13.91 -20.94
CA THR A 116 -0.75 14.55 -20.04
C THR A 116 -0.22 13.61 -18.96
N ASN A 117 1.00 13.87 -18.49
CA ASN A 117 1.56 13.21 -17.30
C ASN A 117 1.16 13.91 -15.99
N THR A 118 0.49 15.06 -16.08
CA THR A 118 0.01 15.82 -14.93
C THR A 118 -1.24 15.18 -14.35
N ARG A 119 -1.31 15.13 -13.02
CA ARG A 119 -2.40 14.45 -12.32
C ARG A 119 -3.73 15.18 -12.53
N ILE A 120 -4.78 14.43 -12.83
CA ILE A 120 -6.11 14.95 -13.15
C ILE A 120 -7.08 14.65 -12.00
N ILE A 121 -7.90 15.65 -11.65
CA ILE A 121 -9.01 15.54 -10.71
C ILE A 121 -10.31 15.88 -11.44
N ASN A 122 -11.20 14.91 -11.55
CA ASN A 122 -12.53 15.11 -12.10
C ASN A 122 -13.43 15.87 -11.10
N CYS A 123 -13.79 17.09 -11.50
CA CYS A 123 -14.70 17.99 -10.80
C CYS A 123 -16.11 18.00 -11.41
N GLY A 124 -16.42 16.99 -12.24
CA GLY A 124 -17.70 16.76 -12.90
C GLY A 124 -17.54 16.60 -14.42
N ASN A 125 -17.94 15.45 -14.97
CA ASN A 125 -18.09 15.18 -16.40
C ASN A 125 -19.55 14.81 -16.72
N GLY A 126 -20.15 15.44 -17.73
CA GLY A 126 -21.51 15.11 -18.21
C GLY A 126 -22.54 14.86 -17.10
N LYS A 127 -23.21 13.71 -17.16
CA LYS A 127 -24.09 13.17 -16.10
C LYS A 127 -23.43 12.01 -15.32
N ASP A 128 -22.18 11.69 -15.63
CA ASP A 128 -21.49 10.47 -15.21
C ASP A 128 -20.94 10.59 -13.78
N GLU A 129 -19.83 11.29 -13.56
CA GLU A 129 -19.11 11.21 -12.28
C GLU A 129 -18.75 12.57 -11.66
N HIS A 130 -18.65 12.59 -10.33
CA HIS A 130 -18.11 13.69 -9.53
C HIS A 130 -17.44 13.15 -8.23
N PRO A 131 -16.27 12.50 -8.31
CA PRO A 131 -15.64 11.82 -7.17
C PRO A 131 -15.35 12.75 -6.00
N THR A 132 -14.91 13.98 -6.26
CA THR A 132 -14.65 14.97 -5.19
C THR A 132 -15.91 15.38 -4.40
N GLN A 133 -17.10 15.26 -5.01
CA GLN A 133 -18.38 15.49 -4.33
C GLN A 133 -18.77 14.26 -3.51
N ALA A 134 -18.64 13.05 -4.04
CA ALA A 134 -18.88 11.83 -3.25
C ALA A 134 -17.99 11.76 -2.00
N LEU A 135 -16.69 12.09 -2.12
CA LEU A 135 -15.76 12.11 -1.00
C LEU A 135 -16.15 13.14 0.08
N LEU A 136 -16.62 14.33 -0.30
CA LEU A 136 -17.05 15.32 0.69
C LEU A 136 -18.39 14.98 1.35
N ASP A 137 -19.24 14.24 0.64
CA ASP A 137 -20.49 13.70 1.15
C ASP A 137 -20.19 12.62 2.20
N LEU A 138 -19.34 11.64 1.86
CA LEU A 138 -18.84 10.64 2.81
C LEU A 138 -18.15 11.29 4.02
N PHE A 139 -17.32 12.31 3.81
CA PHE A 139 -16.67 13.02 4.92
C PHE A 139 -17.69 13.63 5.88
N THR A 140 -18.77 14.21 5.34
CA THR A 140 -19.82 14.81 6.16
C THR A 140 -20.58 13.74 6.94
N ILE A 141 -20.92 12.62 6.31
CA ILE A 141 -21.55 11.47 6.97
C ILE A 141 -20.65 10.94 8.09
N PHE A 142 -19.37 10.71 7.79
CA PHE A 142 -18.38 10.23 8.75
C PHE A 142 -18.22 11.19 9.95
N GLU A 143 -18.29 12.50 9.73
CA GLU A 143 -18.24 13.46 10.84
C GLU A 143 -19.46 13.40 11.76
N GLU A 144 -20.65 13.19 11.22
CA GLU A 144 -21.91 13.15 11.99
C GLU A 144 -22.08 11.80 12.70
N PHE A 145 -21.77 10.68 12.05
CA PHE A 145 -22.04 9.33 12.58
C PHE A 145 -20.81 8.60 13.12
N LYS A 146 -19.59 9.07 12.80
CA LYS A 146 -18.31 8.40 13.13
C LYS A 146 -18.14 7.00 12.49
N ARG A 147 -19.01 6.66 11.56
CA ARG A 147 -19.05 5.39 10.79
C ARG A 147 -19.62 5.65 9.40
N LEU A 148 -19.41 4.70 8.50
CA LEU A 148 -19.96 4.70 7.14
C LEU A 148 -20.73 3.42 6.79
N ASP A 149 -20.65 2.40 7.64
CA ASP A 149 -21.35 1.11 7.53
C ASP A 149 -22.64 1.14 8.38
N ASN A 150 -23.61 0.27 8.07
CA ASN A 150 -24.87 0.08 8.79
C ASN A 150 -25.81 1.31 8.80
N LEU A 151 -25.80 2.13 7.76
CA LEU A 151 -26.59 3.36 7.66
C LEU A 151 -27.87 3.15 6.84
N LYS A 152 -28.97 3.79 7.26
CA LYS A 152 -30.20 3.90 6.46
C LYS A 152 -30.22 5.22 5.72
N ILE A 153 -30.17 5.17 4.39
CA ILE A 153 -29.92 6.34 3.54
C ILE A 153 -31.05 6.46 2.50
N VAL A 154 -31.64 7.64 2.39
CA VAL A 154 -32.54 8.00 1.28
C VAL A 154 -31.86 8.98 0.35
N LEU A 155 -31.87 8.68 -0.94
CA LEU A 155 -31.60 9.65 -2.01
C LEU A 155 -32.93 10.01 -2.65
N ILE A 156 -33.22 11.30 -2.78
CA ILE A 156 -34.53 11.79 -3.22
C ILE A 156 -34.41 12.93 -4.24
N GLY A 157 -35.21 12.89 -5.31
CA GLY A 157 -35.28 13.94 -6.33
C GLY A 157 -34.89 13.48 -7.74
N ASP A 158 -34.13 14.30 -8.48
CA ASP A 158 -33.64 13.92 -9.82
C ASP A 158 -32.44 12.96 -9.70
N LEU A 159 -32.73 11.66 -9.65
CA LEU A 159 -31.71 10.62 -9.53
C LEU A 159 -31.17 10.15 -10.89
N LYS A 160 -31.89 10.44 -11.98
CA LYS A 160 -31.47 10.08 -13.33
C LYS A 160 -30.27 10.92 -13.80
N ASN A 161 -30.28 12.21 -13.51
CA ASN A 161 -29.29 13.15 -14.05
C ASN A 161 -28.27 13.64 -13.00
N SER A 162 -28.46 13.32 -11.73
CA SER A 162 -27.56 13.78 -10.66
C SER A 162 -26.31 12.92 -10.56
N ARG A 163 -25.24 13.33 -11.27
CA ARG A 163 -23.91 12.73 -11.15
C ARG A 163 -23.41 12.62 -9.70
N SER A 164 -23.79 13.57 -8.83
CA SER A 164 -23.45 13.52 -7.41
C SER A 164 -24.13 12.35 -6.68
N ALA A 165 -25.38 12.05 -7.03
CA ALA A 165 -26.09 10.88 -6.53
C ALA A 165 -25.43 9.59 -7.01
N HIS A 166 -25.07 9.52 -8.30
CA HIS A 166 -24.43 8.35 -8.91
C HIS A 166 -23.12 8.03 -8.20
N SER A 167 -22.21 9.02 -8.09
CA SER A 167 -20.94 8.85 -7.40
C SER A 167 -21.12 8.51 -5.92
N LEU A 168 -22.09 9.12 -5.21
CA LEU A 168 -22.33 8.81 -3.80
C LEU A 168 -22.83 7.37 -3.60
N LEU A 169 -23.70 6.86 -4.48
CA LEU A 169 -24.18 5.48 -4.41
C LEU A 169 -23.04 4.47 -4.55
N VAL A 170 -22.16 4.69 -5.53
CA VAL A 170 -20.96 3.85 -5.69
C VAL A 170 -20.05 3.98 -4.46
N ALA A 171 -19.83 5.19 -3.95
CA ALA A 171 -19.01 5.43 -2.77
C ALA A 171 -19.53 4.72 -1.50
N LEU A 172 -20.86 4.67 -1.33
CA LEU A 172 -21.50 3.98 -0.20
C LEU A 172 -21.39 2.46 -0.30
N SER A 173 -21.17 1.90 -1.50
CA SER A 173 -21.01 0.45 -1.71
C SER A 173 -19.69 -0.12 -1.20
N PHE A 174 -18.70 0.72 -0.87
CA PHE A 174 -17.48 0.30 -0.19
C PHE A 174 -17.70 -0.05 1.30
N PHE A 175 -18.88 0.25 1.84
CA PHE A 175 -19.20 0.12 3.26
C PHE A 175 -20.35 -0.85 3.47
N GLU A 176 -20.22 -1.68 4.51
CA GLU A 176 -21.05 -2.85 4.71
C GLU A 176 -22.43 -2.49 5.27
N ASN A 177 -23.42 -3.32 4.94
CA ASN A 177 -24.75 -3.30 5.55
C ASN A 177 -25.50 -1.94 5.44
N ASN A 178 -25.19 -1.14 4.44
CA ASN A 178 -25.95 0.08 4.15
C ASN A 178 -27.28 -0.28 3.46
N GLU A 179 -28.37 0.33 3.94
CA GLU A 179 -29.71 0.22 3.37
C GLU A 179 -30.06 1.51 2.64
N ILE A 180 -30.22 1.41 1.32
CA ILE A 180 -30.40 2.58 0.46
C ILE A 180 -31.81 2.56 -0.13
N THR A 181 -32.54 3.65 0.06
CA THR A 181 -33.84 3.87 -0.59
C THR A 181 -33.76 5.03 -1.58
N LEU A 182 -34.13 4.76 -2.82
CA LEU A 182 -34.12 5.72 -3.92
C LEU A 182 -35.55 6.19 -4.18
N ILE A 183 -35.79 7.49 -3.98
CA ILE A 183 -37.12 8.10 -4.10
C ILE A 183 -37.11 9.12 -5.25
N SER A 184 -37.75 8.80 -6.36
CA SER A 184 -37.90 9.75 -7.46
C SER A 184 -39.18 9.53 -8.27
N PRO A 185 -39.63 10.56 -9.04
CA PRO A 185 -40.58 10.34 -10.12
C PRO A 185 -40.09 9.24 -11.07
N LYS A 186 -41.02 8.46 -11.65
CA LYS A 186 -40.66 7.38 -12.58
C LYS A 186 -39.78 7.85 -13.74
N SER A 187 -40.01 9.08 -14.22
CA SER A 187 -39.26 9.76 -15.28
C SER A 187 -37.80 10.07 -14.90
N LEU A 188 -37.51 10.18 -13.60
CA LEU A 188 -36.23 10.58 -13.01
C LEU A 188 -35.61 9.47 -12.15
N GLN A 189 -35.97 8.22 -12.40
CA GLN A 189 -35.30 7.07 -11.78
C GLN A 189 -33.91 6.86 -12.37
N ILE A 190 -32.97 6.52 -11.50
CA ILE A 190 -31.61 6.15 -11.88
C ILE A 190 -31.60 4.77 -12.55
N ASP A 191 -30.70 4.59 -13.51
CA ASP A 191 -30.34 3.28 -14.04
C ASP A 191 -29.27 2.66 -13.14
N LEU A 192 -29.61 1.59 -12.42
CA LEU A 192 -28.68 0.94 -11.49
C LEU A 192 -27.65 0.08 -12.22
N ASP A 193 -27.99 -0.44 -13.40
CA ASP A 193 -27.12 -1.33 -14.17
C ASP A 193 -25.94 -0.55 -14.80
N SER A 194 -26.05 0.79 -14.88
CA SER A 194 -24.95 1.64 -15.32
C SER A 194 -23.90 1.93 -14.23
N LEU A 195 -24.09 1.45 -12.99
CA LEU A 195 -23.19 1.72 -11.87
C LEU A 195 -22.34 0.49 -11.51
N CYS A 196 -21.06 0.71 -11.20
CA CYS A 196 -20.12 -0.34 -10.80
C CYS A 196 -19.98 -0.35 -9.27
N PHE A 197 -20.80 -1.14 -8.58
CA PHE A 197 -20.70 -1.29 -7.13
C PHE A 197 -19.50 -2.15 -6.72
N LYS A 198 -18.86 -1.78 -5.60
CA LYS A 198 -17.68 -2.48 -5.05
C LYS A 198 -17.99 -3.41 -3.88
N GLY A 199 -19.24 -3.42 -3.44
CA GLY A 199 -19.72 -4.29 -2.37
C GLY A 199 -21.24 -4.45 -2.42
N ASP A 200 -21.76 -5.35 -1.59
CA ASP A 200 -23.17 -5.67 -1.54
C ASP A 200 -23.97 -4.55 -0.85
N ILE A 201 -24.88 -3.93 -1.60
CA ILE A 201 -25.78 -2.89 -1.09
C ILE A 201 -27.24 -3.29 -1.26
N LYS A 202 -28.05 -3.02 -0.24
CA LYS A 202 -29.50 -3.26 -0.29
C LYS A 202 -30.18 -2.01 -0.83
N ILE A 203 -30.54 -2.03 -2.11
CA ILE A 203 -31.25 -0.92 -2.75
C ILE A 203 -32.75 -1.21 -2.86
N LYS A 204 -33.57 -0.23 -2.45
CA LYS A 204 -35.00 -0.20 -2.67
C LYS A 204 -35.38 1.03 -3.50
N VAL A 205 -36.11 0.84 -4.60
CA VAL A 205 -36.62 1.94 -5.42
C VAL A 205 -38.08 2.21 -5.11
N SER A 206 -38.46 3.48 -4.95
CA SER A 206 -39.83 3.92 -4.67
C SER A 206 -40.15 5.21 -5.40
N SER A 207 -41.41 5.39 -5.79
CA SER A 207 -41.94 6.69 -6.23
C SER A 207 -42.76 7.38 -5.14
N LYS A 208 -43.00 6.72 -4.00
CA LYS A 208 -43.74 7.27 -2.86
C LYS A 208 -42.77 7.85 -1.85
N ASN A 209 -43.08 9.04 -1.35
CA ASN A 209 -42.35 9.66 -0.25
C ASN A 209 -42.74 8.96 1.07
N THR A 210 -41.92 8.00 1.51
CA THR A 210 -42.16 7.18 2.71
C THR A 210 -41.08 7.39 3.79
N MET A 211 -40.42 8.54 3.81
CA MET A 211 -39.33 8.83 4.76
C MET A 211 -39.85 8.86 6.20
N CYS A 212 -39.27 8.04 7.09
CA CYS A 212 -39.66 7.90 8.50
C CYS A 212 -38.48 7.51 9.41
N ASP A 213 -37.70 6.49 9.04
CA ASP A 213 -36.71 5.86 9.93
C ASP A 213 -35.26 5.95 9.43
N GLU A 214 -34.98 6.84 8.49
CA GLU A 214 -33.67 7.00 7.87
C GLU A 214 -32.71 7.86 8.69
N ASP A 215 -31.42 7.55 8.59
CA ASP A 215 -30.36 8.30 9.23
C ASP A 215 -29.95 9.52 8.37
N ILE A 216 -30.00 9.37 7.04
CA ILE A 216 -29.51 10.37 6.09
C ILE A 216 -30.53 10.57 4.97
N ILE A 217 -30.86 11.82 4.67
CA ILE A 217 -31.63 12.22 3.50
C ILE A 217 -30.74 13.06 2.60
N TYR A 218 -30.54 12.61 1.37
CA TYR A 218 -29.75 13.29 0.35
C TYR A 218 -30.68 13.82 -0.75
N MET A 219 -30.89 15.14 -0.76
CA MET A 219 -31.80 15.82 -1.69
C MET A 219 -31.08 16.26 -2.96
N CYS A 220 -31.53 15.74 -4.10
CA CYS A 220 -31.11 16.13 -5.45
C CYS A 220 -32.14 17.08 -6.07
N GLY A 221 -31.76 18.34 -6.27
CA GLY A 221 -32.52 19.28 -7.10
C GLY A 221 -32.53 18.88 -8.57
N LEU A 222 -33.44 19.49 -9.35
CA LEU A 222 -33.54 19.26 -10.80
C LEU A 222 -32.25 19.74 -11.49
N VAL A 223 -31.60 18.84 -12.23
CA VAL A 223 -30.50 19.22 -13.14
C VAL A 223 -31.16 19.67 -14.44
N HIS A 224 -30.87 20.90 -14.89
CA HIS A 224 -31.52 21.57 -16.04
C HIS A 224 -32.08 20.58 -17.09
N ASP A 225 -33.41 20.41 -17.07
CA ASP A 225 -34.15 19.62 -18.06
C ASP A 225 -34.36 20.50 -19.29
N GLU A 226 -33.58 20.27 -20.34
CA GLU A 226 -33.67 21.02 -21.60
C GLU A 226 -34.98 20.73 -22.37
N TYR A 227 -35.73 19.69 -22.01
CA TYR A 227 -36.85 19.18 -22.79
C TYR A 227 -38.23 19.48 -22.17
N ASN A 228 -38.40 19.40 -20.84
CA ASN A 228 -39.71 19.70 -20.19
C ASN A 228 -39.59 20.22 -18.73
N PRO A 229 -38.97 21.39 -18.52
CA PRO A 229 -38.67 21.90 -17.17
C PRO A 229 -39.91 22.08 -16.29
N GLU A 230 -41.01 22.64 -16.80
CA GLU A 230 -42.21 22.94 -15.97
C GLU A 230 -42.87 21.68 -15.40
N THR A 231 -42.95 20.61 -16.18
CA THR A 231 -43.55 19.34 -15.74
C THR A 231 -42.66 18.64 -14.72
N SER A 232 -41.35 18.59 -14.99
CA SER A 232 -40.36 18.00 -14.09
C SER A 232 -40.28 18.77 -12.75
N PHE A 233 -40.37 20.10 -12.76
CA PHE A 233 -40.46 20.90 -11.54
C PHE A 233 -41.74 20.61 -10.73
N ALA A 234 -42.90 20.51 -11.39
CA ALA A 234 -44.16 20.21 -10.72
C ALA A 234 -44.18 18.80 -10.09
N GLU A 235 -43.56 17.82 -10.74
CA GLU A 235 -43.41 16.47 -10.17
C GLU A 235 -42.45 16.45 -8.98
N LEU A 236 -41.31 17.15 -9.06
CA LEU A 236 -40.32 17.22 -7.98
C LEU A 236 -40.81 17.99 -6.75
N ASN A 237 -41.69 18.99 -6.92
CA ASN A 237 -42.27 19.74 -5.79
C ASN A 237 -43.01 18.84 -4.79
N LYS A 238 -43.52 17.67 -5.22
CA LYS A 238 -44.15 16.68 -4.34
C LYS A 238 -43.16 16.03 -3.35
N TYR A 239 -41.86 16.17 -3.60
CA TYR A 239 -40.76 15.62 -2.81
C TYR A 239 -40.03 16.70 -2.01
N GLN A 240 -40.57 17.93 -1.94
CA GLN A 240 -39.97 19.03 -1.20
C GLN A 240 -39.78 18.68 0.29
N ILE A 241 -38.61 19.03 0.83
CA ILE A 241 -38.29 18.89 2.24
C ILE A 241 -38.74 20.14 2.99
N THR A 242 -39.70 19.96 3.91
CA THR A 242 -40.27 21.02 4.76
C THR A 242 -40.04 20.71 6.24
N GLU A 243 -40.33 21.66 7.13
CA GLU A 243 -40.27 21.43 8.59
C GLU A 243 -41.13 20.24 9.04
N ASP A 244 -42.28 20.01 8.38
CA ASP A 244 -43.16 18.89 8.68
C ASP A 244 -42.60 17.55 8.22
N THR A 245 -41.80 17.54 7.14
CA THR A 245 -40.98 16.36 6.79
C THR A 245 -40.00 16.08 7.93
N ILE A 246 -39.32 17.11 8.46
CA ILE A 246 -38.29 16.92 9.49
C ILE A 246 -38.87 16.38 10.80
N LYS A 247 -40.06 16.83 11.20
CA LYS A 247 -40.75 16.36 12.42
C LYS A 247 -41.03 14.86 12.43
N LYS A 248 -41.09 14.22 11.25
CA LYS A 248 -41.35 12.77 11.11
C LYS A 248 -40.08 11.92 11.16
N LEU A 249 -38.91 12.55 11.04
CA LEU A 249 -37.62 11.86 11.01
C LEU A 249 -37.10 11.61 12.41
N LYS A 250 -36.09 10.74 12.49
CA LYS A 250 -35.26 10.62 13.69
C LYS A 250 -34.70 11.99 14.10
N PRO A 251 -34.63 12.32 15.40
CA PRO A 251 -33.97 13.54 15.86
C PRO A 251 -32.50 13.63 15.43
N THR A 252 -31.84 12.49 15.23
CA THR A 252 -30.45 12.36 14.77
C THR A 252 -30.29 12.34 13.25
N ALA A 253 -31.39 12.37 12.48
CA ALA A 253 -31.30 12.35 11.03
C ALA A 253 -30.61 13.61 10.51
N ILE A 254 -29.86 13.48 9.41
CA ILE A 254 -29.22 14.62 8.74
C ILE A 254 -29.72 14.78 7.31
N ILE A 255 -29.71 16.01 6.84
CA ILE A 255 -30.10 16.38 5.48
C ILE A 255 -28.88 16.92 4.76
N LEU A 256 -28.56 16.28 3.64
CA LEU A 256 -27.50 16.64 2.72
C LEU A 256 -28.10 17.08 1.39
N CYS A 257 -27.41 17.98 0.72
CA CYS A 257 -27.75 18.49 -0.60
C CYS A 257 -26.46 19.03 -1.24
N PRO A 258 -26.07 18.59 -2.44
CA PRO A 258 -24.82 19.02 -3.08
C PRO A 258 -24.82 20.52 -3.43
N LEU A 259 -25.98 21.18 -3.36
CA LEU A 259 -26.22 22.57 -3.74
C LEU A 259 -25.97 22.82 -5.26
N PRO A 260 -26.50 23.91 -5.85
CA PRO A 260 -27.38 24.90 -5.24
C PRO A 260 -28.74 24.28 -4.97
N ARG A 261 -29.44 24.78 -3.95
CA ARG A 261 -30.87 24.55 -3.84
C ARG A 261 -31.64 25.69 -4.49
N VAL A 262 -32.77 25.38 -5.10
CA VAL A 262 -33.68 26.34 -5.73
C VAL A 262 -35.02 26.33 -5.01
N GLY A 263 -35.62 25.14 -4.81
CA GLY A 263 -36.95 24.99 -4.19
C GLY A 263 -37.17 23.65 -3.51
N GLU A 264 -36.26 22.70 -3.66
CA GLU A 264 -36.33 21.35 -3.12
C GLU A 264 -36.30 21.27 -1.58
N ILE A 265 -35.76 22.29 -0.90
CA ILE A 265 -35.67 22.38 0.55
C ILE A 265 -36.18 23.77 0.98
N ASP A 266 -37.19 23.81 1.84
CA ASP A 266 -37.70 25.06 2.43
C ASP A 266 -36.58 25.76 3.23
N VAL A 267 -36.44 27.08 3.04
CA VAL A 267 -35.47 27.92 3.75
C VAL A 267 -35.62 27.82 5.27
N LYS A 268 -36.83 27.56 5.78
CA LYS A 268 -37.04 27.38 7.23
C LYS A 268 -36.26 26.20 7.81
N VAL A 269 -35.95 25.18 6.99
CA VAL A 269 -35.17 24.01 7.40
C VAL A 269 -33.73 24.40 7.77
N ASP A 270 -33.19 25.51 7.28
CA ASP A 270 -31.81 25.96 7.56
C ASP A 270 -31.47 26.08 9.04
N LYS A 271 -32.45 26.48 9.84
CA LYS A 271 -32.27 26.73 11.26
C LYS A 271 -32.34 25.44 12.08
N LEU A 272 -32.73 24.33 11.46
CA LEU A 272 -32.91 23.06 12.13
C LEU A 272 -31.56 22.32 12.25
N PRO A 273 -31.30 21.63 13.37
CA PRO A 273 -30.03 20.94 13.59
C PRO A 273 -29.73 19.84 12.56
N GLN A 274 -30.77 19.27 11.94
CA GLN A 274 -30.68 18.25 10.89
C GLN A 274 -30.12 18.80 9.57
N ALA A 275 -30.21 20.11 9.31
CA ALA A 275 -29.72 20.71 8.08
C ALA A 275 -28.19 20.76 8.05
N LYS A 276 -27.57 19.82 7.34
CA LYS A 276 -26.10 19.72 7.23
C LYS A 276 -25.54 20.12 5.87
N TYR A 277 -26.36 20.45 4.88
CA TYR A 277 -25.91 20.81 3.52
C TYR A 277 -24.97 22.04 3.44
N PHE A 278 -25.07 23.02 4.35
CA PHE A 278 -24.06 24.07 4.43
C PHE A 278 -22.75 23.62 5.09
N LYS A 279 -22.82 22.71 6.08
CA LYS A 279 -21.63 22.07 6.66
C LYS A 279 -20.93 21.20 5.61
N GLN A 280 -21.70 20.43 4.83
CA GLN A 280 -21.26 19.65 3.68
C GLN A 280 -20.48 20.52 2.67
N SER A 281 -21.04 21.66 2.28
CA SER A 281 -20.35 22.60 1.38
C SER A 281 -19.00 23.08 1.94
N ARG A 282 -18.93 23.42 3.24
CA ARG A 282 -17.66 23.80 3.91
C ARG A 282 -16.67 22.64 3.96
N ASN A 283 -17.16 21.43 4.23
CA ASN A 283 -16.38 20.20 4.27
C ASN A 283 -15.68 19.89 2.95
N GLY A 284 -16.26 20.32 1.83
CA GLY A 284 -15.64 20.25 0.51
C GLY A 284 -14.28 20.96 0.39
N LEU A 285 -14.00 21.98 1.20
CA LEU A 285 -12.70 22.63 1.21
C LEU A 285 -11.60 21.69 1.74
N PHE A 286 -11.85 21.07 2.90
CA PHE A 286 -10.87 20.22 3.57
C PHE A 286 -10.63 18.90 2.82
N VAL A 287 -11.68 18.33 2.22
CA VAL A 287 -11.54 17.13 1.39
C VAL A 287 -10.70 17.41 0.15
N ARG A 288 -10.92 18.54 -0.52
CA ARG A 288 -10.07 18.93 -1.66
C ARG A 288 -8.62 19.19 -1.24
N MET A 289 -8.39 19.83 -0.09
CA MET A 289 -7.05 19.97 0.46
C MET A 289 -6.37 18.59 0.68
N ALA A 290 -7.11 17.63 1.24
CA ALA A 290 -6.60 16.27 1.47
C ALA A 290 -6.25 15.56 0.16
N ILE A 291 -7.14 15.63 -0.84
CA ILE A 291 -6.91 15.04 -2.16
C ILE A 291 -5.65 15.64 -2.80
N PHE A 292 -5.52 16.97 -2.82
CA PHE A 292 -4.40 17.65 -3.48
C PHE A 292 -3.06 17.32 -2.83
N LEU A 293 -3.04 17.22 -1.49
CA LEU A 293 -1.84 16.90 -0.75
C LEU A 293 -1.45 15.41 -0.86
N LYS A 294 -2.42 14.50 -0.99
CA LYS A 294 -2.16 13.05 -1.15
C LYS A 294 -1.67 12.72 -2.56
N MET A 295 -2.36 13.22 -3.59
CA MET A 295 -1.72 13.41 -4.91
C MET A 295 -0.51 14.33 -4.72
N LEU A 296 0.32 14.71 -5.69
CA LEU A 296 1.50 15.55 -5.40
C LEU A 296 2.54 14.94 -4.43
N ARG A 297 2.26 14.68 -3.13
CA ARG A 297 3.19 13.93 -2.26
C ARG A 297 3.54 12.56 -2.81
N GLU A 298 2.54 11.78 -3.22
CA GLU A 298 2.79 10.50 -3.88
C GLU A 298 3.55 10.69 -5.20
N LYS A 299 3.38 11.82 -5.89
CA LYS A 299 4.12 12.11 -7.14
C LYS A 299 5.59 12.39 -6.86
N GLU A 300 5.85 13.22 -5.86
CA GLU A 300 7.19 13.53 -5.38
C GLU A 300 7.89 12.27 -4.88
N GLU A 301 7.18 11.40 -4.16
CA GLU A 301 7.70 10.11 -3.72
C GLU A 301 8.03 9.19 -4.91
N GLU A 302 7.13 9.07 -5.90
CA GLU A 302 7.38 8.30 -7.14
C GLU A 302 8.62 8.81 -7.90
N GLU A 303 8.78 10.14 -8.01
CA GLU A 303 9.92 10.78 -8.67
C GLU A 303 11.23 10.53 -7.89
N LEU A 304 11.18 10.67 -6.56
CA LEU A 304 12.31 10.41 -5.67
C LEU A 304 12.75 8.94 -5.73
N ILE A 305 11.80 8.00 -5.70
CA ILE A 305 12.08 6.56 -5.86
C ILE A 305 12.74 6.30 -7.21
N LYS A 306 12.24 6.92 -8.29
CA LYS A 306 12.79 6.74 -9.64
C LYS A 306 14.23 7.24 -9.75
N GLU A 307 14.54 8.38 -9.14
CA GLU A 307 15.92 8.86 -9.04
C GLU A 307 16.78 7.93 -8.20
N GLY A 308 16.31 7.58 -7.00
CA GLY A 308 16.97 6.67 -6.07
C GLY A 308 17.34 5.34 -6.69
N LYS A 309 16.41 4.70 -7.41
CA LYS A 309 16.66 3.45 -8.14
C LYS A 309 17.83 3.56 -9.11
N LYS A 310 17.96 4.68 -9.84
CA LYS A 310 19.07 4.87 -10.79
C LYS A 310 20.41 4.91 -10.04
N ILE A 311 20.47 5.71 -8.97
CA ILE A 311 21.66 5.89 -8.14
C ILE A 311 22.06 4.58 -7.48
N LEU A 312 21.12 3.96 -6.75
CA LEU A 312 21.33 2.71 -6.05
C LEU A 312 21.73 1.58 -7.00
N SER A 313 21.15 1.51 -8.19
CA SER A 313 21.55 0.50 -9.18
C SER A 313 23.02 0.59 -9.58
N ILE A 314 23.54 1.82 -9.75
CA ILE A 314 24.95 2.03 -10.10
C ILE A 314 25.85 1.68 -8.91
N VAL A 315 25.53 2.22 -7.72
CA VAL A 315 26.27 1.96 -6.46
C VAL A 315 26.35 0.46 -6.17
N MET A 316 25.21 -0.22 -6.22
CA MET A 316 25.14 -1.66 -5.96
C MET A 316 25.87 -2.47 -7.03
N GLY A 317 25.84 -2.02 -8.29
CA GLY A 317 26.65 -2.59 -9.36
C GLY A 317 28.16 -2.49 -9.11
N GLN A 318 28.64 -1.32 -8.66
CA GLN A 318 30.05 -1.12 -8.30
C GLN A 318 30.46 -2.03 -7.12
N LEU A 319 29.68 -2.05 -6.04
CA LEU A 319 29.94 -2.90 -4.87
C LEU A 319 29.95 -4.39 -5.23
N ARG A 320 29.04 -4.83 -6.11
CA ARG A 320 29.05 -6.20 -6.63
C ARG A 320 30.31 -6.53 -7.39
N ASN A 321 30.77 -5.64 -8.28
CA ASN A 321 31.98 -5.90 -9.07
C ASN A 321 33.21 -6.00 -8.15
N GLN A 322 33.30 -5.16 -7.12
CA GLN A 322 34.36 -5.26 -6.10
C GLN A 322 34.32 -6.61 -5.37
N ARG A 323 33.13 -7.10 -4.98
CA ARG A 323 32.97 -8.45 -4.42
C ARG A 323 33.48 -9.52 -5.37
N THR A 324 33.09 -9.44 -6.64
CA THR A 324 33.48 -10.40 -7.68
C THR A 324 34.99 -10.51 -7.81
N GLU A 325 35.71 -9.38 -7.80
CA GLU A 325 37.17 -9.35 -7.85
C GLU A 325 37.81 -9.95 -6.60
N GLN A 326 37.30 -9.62 -5.40
CA GLN A 326 37.79 -10.21 -4.15
C GLN A 326 37.62 -11.74 -4.14
N PHE A 327 36.46 -12.24 -4.58
CA PHE A 327 36.19 -13.67 -4.63
C PHE A 327 37.02 -14.41 -5.69
N ARG A 328 37.31 -13.79 -6.85
CA ARG A 328 38.22 -14.39 -7.85
C ARG A 328 39.64 -14.60 -7.31
N ASN A 329 40.08 -13.72 -6.41
CA ASN A 329 41.42 -13.75 -5.84
C ASN A 329 41.54 -14.66 -4.60
N GLN A 330 40.42 -15.11 -4.04
CA GLN A 330 40.39 -16.11 -2.97
C GLN A 330 40.12 -17.48 -3.60
N GLU A 331 41.08 -18.41 -3.55
CA GLU A 331 40.80 -19.82 -3.86
C GLU A 331 39.71 -20.32 -2.90
N PHE A 332 38.47 -20.36 -3.38
CA PHE A 332 37.35 -20.85 -2.59
C PHE A 332 37.46 -22.37 -2.50
N LYS A 333 38.10 -22.85 -1.43
CA LYS A 333 38.04 -24.27 -1.06
C LYS A 333 36.61 -24.57 -0.63
N LEU A 334 35.85 -25.24 -1.51
CA LEU A 334 34.51 -25.77 -1.21
C LEU A 334 34.54 -26.82 -0.09
N ASP A 335 35.72 -27.34 0.24
CA ASP A 335 35.94 -28.29 1.34
C ASP A 335 36.08 -27.53 2.66
N GLY A 336 35.00 -27.51 3.46
CA GLY A 336 35.00 -27.00 4.83
C GLY A 336 33.88 -26.01 5.18
N VAL A 337 33.09 -25.53 4.21
CA VAL A 337 31.94 -24.66 4.49
C VAL A 337 30.76 -25.50 4.99
N LYS A 338 30.19 -25.15 6.15
CA LYS A 338 28.94 -25.77 6.62
C LYS A 338 27.88 -25.66 5.52
N ARG A 339 27.33 -26.80 5.08
CA ARG A 339 26.35 -26.88 3.98
C ARG A 339 24.94 -26.41 4.39
N TYR A 340 24.75 -26.11 5.67
CA TYR A 340 23.52 -25.62 6.24
C TYR A 340 23.80 -24.69 7.42
N PHE A 341 22.80 -23.89 7.77
CA PHE A 341 22.76 -23.13 9.01
C PHE A 341 21.42 -23.38 9.71
N MET A 342 21.35 -23.03 10.99
CA MET A 342 20.18 -23.33 11.81
C MET A 342 19.16 -22.19 11.72
N ILE A 343 17.89 -22.55 11.54
CA ILE A 343 16.74 -21.65 11.52
C ILE A 343 15.70 -22.12 12.55
N PRO A 344 14.79 -21.25 13.03
CA PRO A 344 13.75 -21.67 13.98
C PRO A 344 12.91 -22.86 13.47
N PHE A 345 12.64 -23.83 14.35
CA PHE A 345 11.80 -24.99 14.07
C PHE A 345 10.39 -24.79 14.64
N GLU A 346 9.37 -25.28 13.94
CA GLU A 346 7.96 -25.08 14.32
C GLU A 346 7.57 -25.83 15.61
N GLU A 347 8.20 -26.97 15.89
CA GLU A 347 8.00 -27.73 17.14
C GLU A 347 8.90 -27.24 18.29
N GLY A 348 9.68 -26.17 18.05
CA GLY A 348 10.64 -25.61 18.99
C GLY A 348 12.08 -26.06 18.78
N GLY A 349 13.00 -25.15 19.08
CA GLY A 349 14.43 -25.33 18.79
C GLY A 349 14.79 -24.85 17.39
N GLU A 350 15.78 -25.49 16.77
CA GLU A 350 16.29 -25.11 15.45
C GLU A 350 16.38 -26.31 14.51
N GLN A 351 16.18 -26.06 13.22
CA GLN A 351 16.30 -27.03 12.14
C GLN A 351 17.26 -26.49 11.07
N PRO A 352 17.87 -27.36 10.25
CA PRO A 352 18.79 -26.91 9.20
C PRO A 352 18.06 -26.31 7.99
N LEU A 353 18.60 -25.19 7.49
CA LEU A 353 18.38 -24.62 6.17
C LEU A 353 19.65 -24.83 5.37
N PHE A 354 19.60 -25.67 4.33
CA PHE A 354 20.78 -25.98 3.52
C PHE A 354 20.84 -25.09 2.27
N TRP A 355 22.06 -24.81 1.83
CA TRP A 355 22.31 -23.97 0.66
C TRP A 355 23.12 -24.72 -0.39
N LEU A 356 22.87 -24.44 -1.67
CA LEU A 356 23.75 -24.84 -2.77
C LEU A 356 24.47 -23.63 -3.39
N PRO A 357 25.75 -23.75 -3.78
CA PRO A 357 26.51 -22.68 -4.43
C PRO A 357 26.04 -22.50 -5.89
N THR A 358 24.82 -22.00 -6.07
CA THR A 358 24.23 -21.66 -7.37
C THR A 358 24.86 -20.38 -7.93
N VAL A 359 24.44 -19.96 -9.12
CA VAL A 359 24.87 -18.69 -9.72
C VAL A 359 24.36 -17.46 -8.93
N GLY A 360 23.37 -17.67 -8.05
CA GLY A 360 22.77 -16.66 -7.18
C GLY A 360 21.78 -15.71 -7.84
N CYS A 361 21.19 -14.85 -6.99
CA CYS A 361 20.09 -13.95 -7.32
C CYS A 361 20.29 -13.16 -8.63
N SER A 362 19.40 -13.39 -9.60
CA SER A 362 19.41 -12.70 -10.90
C SER A 362 19.26 -11.19 -10.77
N TYR A 363 18.51 -10.71 -9.79
CA TYR A 363 18.38 -9.28 -9.52
C TYR A 363 19.73 -8.66 -9.12
N ALA A 364 20.51 -9.33 -8.27
CA ALA A 364 21.87 -8.90 -7.94
C ALA A 364 22.80 -8.93 -9.16
N ARG A 365 22.66 -9.93 -10.05
CA ARG A 365 23.45 -10.04 -11.29
C ARG A 365 23.03 -9.08 -12.40
N SER A 366 21.83 -8.51 -12.31
CA SER A 366 21.28 -7.60 -13.32
C SER A 366 21.94 -6.21 -13.30
N LYS A 367 21.47 -5.30 -14.18
CA LYS A 367 21.84 -3.88 -14.15
C LYS A 367 21.46 -3.16 -12.84
N PHE A 368 20.59 -3.75 -12.02
CA PHE A 368 20.12 -3.15 -10.76
C PHE A 368 21.06 -3.41 -9.57
N GLY A 369 22.05 -4.29 -9.68
CA GLY A 369 23.09 -4.50 -8.66
C GLY A 369 22.67 -5.22 -7.37
N GLY A 370 21.37 -5.39 -7.12
CA GLY A 370 20.82 -6.11 -5.96
C GLY A 370 20.38 -5.20 -4.81
N CYS A 371 19.89 -5.80 -3.73
CA CYS A 371 19.42 -5.07 -2.55
C CYS A 371 20.59 -4.51 -1.71
N THR A 372 20.41 -3.37 -1.03
CA THR A 372 21.48 -2.61 -0.34
C THR A 372 22.20 -3.38 0.78
N MET A 373 21.50 -4.32 1.41
CA MET A 373 21.99 -5.19 2.47
C MET A 373 22.45 -6.57 2.02
N CYS A 374 22.24 -6.90 0.75
CA CYS A 374 22.49 -8.25 0.26
C CYS A 374 23.97 -8.41 -0.09
N ASN A 375 24.64 -9.34 0.60
CA ASN A 375 25.97 -9.82 0.22
C ASN A 375 25.92 -11.14 -0.56
N TYR A 376 24.72 -11.69 -0.78
CA TYR A 376 24.47 -12.85 -1.62
C TYR A 376 24.31 -12.38 -3.08
N GLY A 377 25.43 -12.18 -3.77
CA GLY A 377 25.36 -11.75 -5.16
C GLY A 377 26.70 -11.35 -5.75
N GLY A 378 27.17 -12.21 -6.65
CA GLY A 378 28.18 -11.88 -7.67
C GLY A 378 29.57 -12.45 -7.40
N ALA A 379 29.72 -13.76 -7.66
CA ALA A 379 30.93 -14.50 -8.07
C ALA A 379 31.02 -15.86 -7.36
N ILE A 380 30.15 -16.77 -7.78
CA ILE A 380 30.37 -18.19 -7.54
C ILE A 380 30.32 -18.83 -8.92
N VAL A 381 31.35 -19.64 -9.21
CA VAL A 381 31.48 -20.35 -10.48
C VAL A 381 30.15 -21.00 -10.82
N LYS A 382 29.63 -20.76 -12.04
CA LYS A 382 28.44 -21.46 -12.51
C LYS A 382 28.77 -22.95 -12.58
N LEU A 383 28.35 -23.70 -11.56
CA LEU A 383 28.44 -25.15 -11.56
C LEU A 383 27.46 -25.72 -12.58
N SER A 384 27.81 -26.86 -13.16
CA SER A 384 26.88 -27.59 -14.03
C SER A 384 25.73 -28.16 -13.20
N ASP A 385 24.58 -28.35 -13.85
CA ASP A 385 23.40 -28.97 -13.25
C ASP A 385 23.72 -30.33 -12.60
N GLU A 386 24.61 -31.13 -13.22
CA GLU A 386 25.04 -32.42 -12.64
C GLU A 386 25.79 -32.27 -11.32
N ILE A 387 26.66 -31.25 -11.19
CA ILE A 387 27.39 -31.00 -9.95
C ILE A 387 26.43 -30.51 -8.86
N LEU A 388 25.50 -29.62 -9.21
CA LEU A 388 24.49 -29.09 -8.29
C LEU A 388 23.58 -30.22 -7.80
N LEU A 389 23.08 -31.07 -8.70
CA LEU A 389 22.25 -32.20 -8.34
C LEU A 389 23.01 -33.21 -7.46
N ARG A 390 24.26 -33.52 -7.79
CA ARG A 390 25.08 -34.42 -6.95
C ARG A 390 25.22 -33.87 -5.53
N LYS A 391 25.53 -32.57 -5.39
CA LYS A 391 25.62 -31.90 -4.08
C LYS A 391 24.28 -31.87 -3.35
N PHE A 392 23.18 -31.70 -4.07
CA PHE A 392 21.82 -31.77 -3.52
C PHE A 392 21.56 -33.15 -2.91
N VAL A 393 21.78 -34.21 -3.69
CA VAL A 393 21.59 -35.59 -3.25
C VAL A 393 22.50 -35.92 -2.06
N GLU A 394 23.79 -35.56 -2.11
CA GLU A 394 24.70 -35.73 -0.95
C GLU A 394 24.14 -35.06 0.32
N THR A 395 23.49 -33.91 0.19
CA THR A 395 22.92 -33.18 1.33
C THR A 395 21.66 -33.86 1.86
N LEU A 396 20.84 -34.47 1.00
CA LEU A 396 19.69 -35.29 1.43
C LEU A 396 20.12 -36.53 2.22
N GLU A 397 21.36 -36.97 2.04
CA GLU A 397 21.91 -38.11 2.78
C GLU A 397 22.56 -37.73 4.12
N ASP A 398 22.74 -36.43 4.41
CA ASP A 398 23.33 -35.93 5.65
C ASP A 398 22.45 -36.29 6.88
N PRO A 399 22.99 -36.95 7.91
CA PRO A 399 22.23 -37.34 9.10
C PRO A 399 21.56 -36.19 9.83
N VAL A 400 22.14 -34.99 9.82
CA VAL A 400 21.57 -33.81 10.49
C VAL A 400 20.35 -33.31 9.73
N ILE A 401 20.39 -33.36 8.40
CA ILE A 401 19.26 -32.97 7.55
C ILE A 401 18.12 -34.00 7.68
N LYS A 402 18.44 -35.29 7.60
CA LYS A 402 17.49 -36.40 7.72
C LYS A 402 16.74 -36.46 9.05
N ALA A 403 17.29 -35.84 10.10
CA ALA A 403 16.67 -35.80 11.42
C ALA A 403 15.38 -34.97 11.46
N PHE A 404 15.11 -34.15 10.44
CA PHE A 404 13.95 -33.27 10.39
C PHE A 404 13.04 -33.63 9.22
N PRO A 405 11.71 -33.65 9.41
CA PRO A 405 10.77 -33.94 8.33
C PRO A 405 10.61 -32.78 7.34
N ASN A 406 11.07 -31.59 7.72
CA ASN A 406 11.03 -30.37 6.93
C ASN A 406 12.37 -30.17 6.21
N LEU A 407 12.36 -30.27 4.88
CA LEU A 407 13.52 -30.02 4.05
C LEU A 407 13.50 -28.57 3.55
N ASN A 408 14.31 -27.71 4.18
CA ASN A 408 14.36 -26.28 3.83
C ASN A 408 15.54 -25.99 2.89
N TYR A 409 15.23 -25.59 1.66
CA TYR A 409 16.20 -25.22 0.64
C TYR A 409 16.33 -23.70 0.51
N GLY A 410 17.47 -23.16 0.95
CA GLY A 410 17.83 -21.76 0.77
C GLY A 410 18.79 -21.61 -0.41
N GLY A 411 18.24 -21.40 -1.61
CA GLY A 411 19.06 -21.02 -2.77
C GLY A 411 19.77 -19.68 -2.54
N GLN A 412 20.79 -19.35 -3.35
CA GLN A 412 21.37 -18.00 -3.32
C GLN A 412 20.50 -16.95 -4.04
N GLY A 413 19.47 -17.40 -4.74
CA GLY A 413 18.38 -16.60 -5.27
C GLY A 413 17.11 -17.42 -5.33
N SER A 414 16.53 -17.58 -6.52
CA SER A 414 15.16 -18.08 -6.69
C SER A 414 15.10 -19.50 -7.23
N PHE A 415 14.38 -20.39 -6.55
CA PHE A 415 14.19 -21.78 -6.98
C PHE A 415 13.50 -21.88 -8.36
N PHE A 416 12.58 -20.97 -8.67
CA PHE A 416 11.86 -20.95 -9.94
C PHE A 416 12.50 -20.10 -11.04
N ASP A 417 13.63 -19.43 -10.77
CA ASP A 417 14.38 -18.71 -11.80
C ASP A 417 15.18 -19.70 -12.66
N ASP A 418 14.81 -19.80 -13.95
CA ASP A 418 15.44 -20.74 -14.89
C ASP A 418 16.92 -20.41 -15.16
N SER A 419 17.36 -19.19 -14.87
CA SER A 419 18.77 -18.81 -14.95
C SER A 419 19.61 -19.33 -13.77
N GLU A 420 18.96 -19.68 -12.67
CA GLU A 420 19.59 -20.23 -11.46
C GLU A 420 19.40 -21.75 -11.34
N HIS A 421 18.17 -22.22 -11.55
CA HIS A 421 17.79 -23.62 -11.57
C HIS A 421 17.16 -23.93 -12.91
N SER A 422 17.90 -24.57 -13.81
CA SER A 422 17.35 -24.96 -15.11
C SER A 422 16.09 -25.83 -14.92
N PRO A 423 15.13 -25.82 -15.86
CA PRO A 423 13.94 -26.65 -15.76
C PRO A 423 14.26 -28.13 -15.51
N ASN A 424 15.31 -28.66 -16.13
CA ASN A 424 15.75 -30.04 -15.95
C ASN A 424 16.35 -30.28 -14.56
N LEU A 425 17.18 -29.37 -14.06
CA LEU A 425 17.74 -29.46 -12.71
C LEU A 425 16.64 -29.41 -11.65
N ARG A 426 15.72 -28.44 -11.76
CA ARG A 426 14.61 -28.27 -10.81
C ARG A 426 13.74 -29.53 -10.75
N LYS A 427 13.35 -30.06 -11.91
CA LYS A 427 12.58 -31.31 -12.00
C LYS A 427 13.30 -32.46 -11.30
N ARG A 428 14.58 -32.69 -11.60
CA ARG A 428 15.37 -33.77 -11.00
C ARG A 428 15.54 -33.59 -9.50
N MET A 429 15.74 -32.36 -9.01
CA MET A 429 15.78 -32.08 -7.56
C MET A 429 14.46 -32.46 -6.90
N LEU A 430 13.32 -32.08 -7.47
CA LEU A 430 11.99 -32.43 -6.94
C LEU A 430 11.75 -33.94 -6.95
N GLU A 431 12.16 -34.64 -8.01
CA GLU A 431 12.07 -36.11 -8.07
C GLU A 431 12.93 -36.78 -6.99
N GLU A 432 14.12 -36.24 -6.69
CA GLU A 432 14.94 -36.75 -5.59
C GLU A 432 14.27 -36.53 -4.24
N VAL A 433 13.60 -35.39 -4.03
CA VAL A 433 12.80 -35.14 -2.81
C VAL A 433 11.62 -36.10 -2.72
N ALA A 434 10.88 -36.31 -3.82
CA ALA A 434 9.73 -37.20 -3.88
C ALA A 434 10.09 -38.63 -3.42
N LYS A 435 11.26 -39.13 -3.82
CA LYS A 435 11.79 -40.46 -3.44
C LYS A 435 12.07 -40.63 -1.94
N ARG A 436 12.17 -39.54 -1.16
CA ARG A 436 12.48 -39.61 0.29
C ARG A 436 11.19 -39.58 1.11
N GLU A 437 10.87 -40.71 1.73
CA GLU A 437 9.70 -40.83 2.61
C GLU A 437 9.78 -39.98 3.89
N TRP A 438 11.00 -39.73 4.38
CA TRP A 438 11.25 -38.92 5.59
C TRP A 438 10.92 -37.44 5.36
N VAL A 439 11.00 -36.95 4.12
CA VAL A 439 10.60 -35.57 3.80
C VAL A 439 9.08 -35.50 3.76
N LYS A 440 8.50 -34.75 4.70
CA LYS A 440 7.06 -34.46 4.75
C LYS A 440 6.71 -33.07 4.22
N ARG A 441 7.66 -32.13 4.33
CA ARG A 441 7.53 -30.78 3.77
C ARG A 441 8.80 -30.41 3.02
N PHE A 442 8.63 -29.76 1.87
CA PHE A 442 9.72 -29.11 1.14
C PHE A 442 9.49 -27.60 1.09
N ALA A 443 10.46 -26.84 1.59
CA ALA A 443 10.42 -25.38 1.60
C ALA A 443 11.49 -24.79 0.68
N CYS A 444 11.16 -23.76 -0.10
CA CYS A 444 12.13 -23.06 -0.96
C CYS A 444 11.81 -21.57 -1.07
N GLU A 445 12.81 -20.74 -1.38
CA GLU A 445 12.59 -19.31 -1.66
C GLU A 445 12.51 -19.02 -3.16
N SER A 446 11.61 -18.12 -3.55
CA SER A 446 11.59 -17.59 -4.93
C SER A 446 11.02 -16.18 -4.98
N ARG A 447 11.42 -15.40 -5.97
CA ARG A 447 10.74 -14.14 -6.28
C ARG A 447 9.41 -14.42 -6.99
N PRO A 448 8.33 -13.62 -6.71
CA PRO A 448 7.00 -13.87 -7.27
C PRO A 448 6.97 -13.93 -8.79
N GLU A 449 7.73 -13.09 -9.48
CA GLU A 449 7.74 -13.03 -10.96
C GLU A 449 8.26 -14.30 -11.65
N PHE A 450 8.90 -15.21 -10.91
CA PHE A 450 9.35 -16.49 -11.46
C PHE A 450 8.37 -17.63 -11.18
N ILE A 451 7.36 -17.40 -10.33
CA ILE A 451 6.38 -18.40 -9.95
C ILE A 451 5.22 -18.34 -10.94
N THR A 452 5.13 -19.35 -11.80
CA THR A 452 4.05 -19.49 -12.76
C THR A 452 3.19 -20.70 -12.40
N GLU A 453 1.93 -20.68 -12.83
CA GLU A 453 0.99 -21.79 -12.63
C GLU A 453 1.58 -23.13 -13.10
N ASP A 454 2.15 -23.19 -14.31
CA ASP A 454 2.81 -24.39 -14.85
C ASP A 454 3.93 -24.94 -13.96
N LYS A 455 4.72 -24.06 -13.35
CA LYS A 455 5.84 -24.46 -12.49
C LYS A 455 5.34 -24.98 -11.14
N ILE A 456 4.31 -24.36 -10.58
CA ILE A 456 3.65 -24.83 -9.36
C ILE A 456 2.97 -26.17 -9.59
N LYS A 457 2.23 -26.30 -10.70
CA LYS A 457 1.58 -27.55 -11.10
C LYS A 457 2.59 -28.68 -11.24
N GLN A 458 3.70 -28.45 -11.96
CA GLN A 458 4.79 -29.45 -12.06
C GLN A 458 5.35 -29.84 -10.69
N MET A 459 5.54 -28.87 -9.80
CA MET A 459 6.04 -29.14 -8.45
C MET A 459 5.06 -29.98 -7.63
N ARG A 460 3.77 -29.64 -7.68
CA ARG A 460 2.69 -30.38 -7.02
C ARG A 460 2.55 -31.80 -7.58
N ASP A 461 2.58 -31.97 -8.89
CA ASP A 461 2.49 -33.28 -9.55
C ASP A 461 3.64 -34.22 -9.16
N ILE A 462 4.84 -33.68 -8.90
CA ILE A 462 6.01 -34.47 -8.52
C ILE A 462 6.04 -34.77 -7.02
N LEU A 463 5.71 -33.79 -6.19
CA LEU A 463 5.79 -33.91 -4.73
C LEU A 463 4.55 -34.55 -4.10
N ASP A 464 3.46 -34.65 -4.86
CA ASP A 464 2.20 -35.33 -4.50
C ASP A 464 1.67 -34.87 -3.13
N ASP A 465 1.73 -35.76 -2.13
CA ASP A 465 1.20 -35.58 -0.78
C ASP A 465 2.05 -34.68 0.13
N LYS A 466 3.28 -34.33 -0.28
CA LYS A 466 4.18 -33.53 0.55
C LYS A 466 3.69 -32.08 0.63
N LYS A 467 3.79 -31.48 1.82
CA LYS A 467 3.53 -30.05 2.01
C LYS A 467 4.60 -29.22 1.30
N ILE A 468 4.18 -28.12 0.68
CA ILE A 468 5.06 -27.21 -0.04
C ILE A 468 5.00 -25.85 0.63
N GLU A 469 6.16 -25.31 0.98
CA GLU A 469 6.30 -23.96 1.51
C GLU A 469 7.14 -23.11 0.56
N ILE A 470 6.66 -21.92 0.22
CA ILE A 470 7.40 -20.96 -0.61
C ILE A 470 7.66 -19.68 0.18
N GLY A 471 8.93 -19.39 0.39
CA GLY A 471 9.43 -18.15 0.96
C GLY A 471 9.48 -17.03 -0.07
N LEU A 472 9.02 -15.83 0.30
CA LEU A 472 9.12 -14.62 -0.49
C LEU A 472 9.76 -13.49 0.32
N GLY A 473 10.80 -12.88 -0.22
CA GLY A 473 11.30 -11.63 0.33
C GLY A 473 10.39 -10.45 -0.06
N LEU A 474 9.46 -10.07 0.81
CA LEU A 474 8.60 -8.89 0.64
C LEU A 474 9.31 -7.60 1.10
N GLU A 475 10.06 -7.71 2.20
CA GLU A 475 10.79 -6.69 2.95
C GLU A 475 9.90 -5.61 3.58
N SER A 476 9.03 -4.96 2.82
CA SER A 476 8.13 -3.89 3.25
C SER A 476 6.97 -3.72 2.25
N THR A 477 5.79 -3.34 2.74
CA THR A 477 4.68 -2.87 1.88
C THR A 477 4.82 -1.40 1.48
N THR A 478 5.80 -0.68 2.04
CA THR A 478 6.03 0.73 1.76
C THR A 478 7.00 0.89 0.59
N CYS A 479 6.53 1.45 -0.53
CA CYS A 479 7.31 1.57 -1.76
C CYS A 479 8.61 2.37 -1.59
N ILE A 480 8.59 3.53 -0.91
CA ILE A 480 9.83 4.30 -0.67
C ILE A 480 10.87 3.50 0.12
N VAL A 481 10.45 2.63 1.05
CA VAL A 481 11.35 1.76 1.79
C VAL A 481 11.87 0.63 0.90
N ARG A 482 10.98 -0.13 0.28
CA ARG A 482 11.33 -1.29 -0.54
C ARG A 482 12.17 -0.92 -1.76
N GLU A 483 11.80 0.14 -2.47
CA GLU A 483 12.37 0.51 -3.76
C GLU A 483 13.38 1.64 -3.65
N GLY A 484 13.11 2.65 -2.82
CA GLY A 484 13.96 3.82 -2.65
C GLY A 484 15.11 3.61 -1.65
N ILE A 485 14.96 2.72 -0.66
CA ILE A 485 16.00 2.50 0.36
C ILE A 485 16.68 1.14 0.15
N ILE A 486 15.88 0.09 0.07
CA ILE A 486 16.37 -1.29 0.00
C ILE A 486 16.88 -1.65 -1.42
N ASN A 487 16.51 -0.86 -2.44
CA ASN A 487 16.76 -1.13 -3.85
C ASN A 487 16.15 -2.47 -4.31
N LYS A 488 14.95 -2.84 -3.86
CA LYS A 488 14.30 -4.09 -4.26
C LYS A 488 13.07 -3.82 -5.10
N ASN A 489 13.10 -4.26 -6.35
CA ASN A 489 11.91 -4.32 -7.17
C ASN A 489 11.00 -5.45 -6.71
N PHE A 490 9.70 -5.18 -6.73
CA PHE A 490 8.65 -6.14 -6.42
C PHE A 490 7.56 -6.03 -7.47
N ASN A 491 7.06 -7.17 -7.95
CA ASN A 491 5.97 -7.21 -8.91
C ASN A 491 4.68 -7.57 -8.17
N GLU A 492 3.82 -6.58 -7.93
CA GLU A 492 2.58 -6.72 -7.18
C GLU A 492 1.57 -7.63 -7.89
N GLU A 493 1.50 -7.57 -9.23
CA GLU A 493 0.65 -8.45 -10.03
C GLU A 493 1.11 -9.91 -9.89
N ALA A 494 2.42 -10.17 -10.01
CA ALA A 494 2.96 -11.51 -9.83
C ALA A 494 2.76 -12.04 -8.40
N TYR A 495 2.83 -11.16 -7.40
CA TYR A 495 2.51 -11.51 -6.02
C TYR A 495 1.03 -11.87 -5.86
N SER A 496 0.11 -11.08 -6.42
CA SER A 496 -1.33 -11.37 -6.39
C SER A 496 -1.64 -12.71 -7.05
N ASN A 497 -1.11 -12.94 -8.26
CA ASN A 497 -1.27 -14.21 -8.98
C ASN A 497 -0.73 -15.38 -8.16
N PHE A 498 0.40 -15.19 -7.47
CA PHE A 498 0.96 -16.23 -6.60
C PHE A 498 0.07 -16.56 -5.40
N LEU A 499 -0.60 -15.57 -4.79
CA LEU A 499 -1.56 -15.84 -3.71
C LEU A 499 -2.74 -16.71 -4.20
N ASP A 500 -3.18 -16.51 -5.45
CA ASP A 500 -4.23 -17.33 -6.05
C ASP A 500 -3.74 -18.76 -6.30
N TYR A 501 -2.54 -18.93 -6.88
CA TYR A 501 -1.93 -20.25 -7.05
C TYR A 501 -1.73 -20.96 -5.71
N ALA A 502 -1.34 -20.25 -4.66
CA ALA A 502 -1.13 -20.85 -3.36
C ALA A 502 -2.43 -21.43 -2.76
N LYS A 503 -3.56 -20.76 -2.97
CA LYS A 503 -4.88 -21.28 -2.59
C LYS A 503 -5.28 -22.48 -3.44
N GLU A 504 -5.10 -22.40 -4.75
CA GLU A 504 -5.49 -23.46 -5.68
C GLU A 504 -4.70 -24.75 -5.47
N PHE A 505 -3.39 -24.66 -5.22
CA PHE A 505 -2.48 -25.79 -5.13
C PHE A 505 -2.07 -26.18 -3.69
N ASP A 506 -2.79 -25.70 -2.67
CA ASP A 506 -2.56 -25.96 -1.23
C ASP A 506 -1.08 -25.72 -0.83
N LEU A 507 -0.60 -24.50 -1.08
CA LEU A 507 0.76 -24.07 -0.74
C LEU A 507 0.76 -23.26 0.57
N GLU A 508 1.82 -23.44 1.36
CA GLU A 508 2.14 -22.57 2.49
C GLU A 508 3.08 -21.44 2.02
N ILE A 509 2.88 -20.23 2.53
CA ILE A 509 3.68 -19.05 2.20
C ILE A 509 4.40 -18.53 3.45
N SER A 510 5.69 -18.25 3.30
CA SER A 510 6.47 -17.51 4.30
C SER A 510 6.92 -16.17 3.70
N LEU A 511 6.71 -15.08 4.43
CA LEU A 511 7.04 -13.72 3.96
C LEU A 511 8.14 -13.12 4.81
N ASP A 512 9.27 -12.78 4.21
CA ASP A 512 10.34 -12.08 4.92
C ASP A 512 10.04 -10.59 4.97
N VAL A 513 10.03 -10.04 6.18
CA VAL A 513 9.85 -8.61 6.47
C VAL A 513 11.12 -8.07 7.11
N MET A 514 11.70 -7.05 6.50
CA MET A 514 12.97 -6.51 6.93
C MET A 514 12.78 -5.56 8.10
N PHE A 515 13.56 -5.76 9.16
CA PHE A 515 13.62 -4.80 10.25
C PHE A 515 14.90 -3.98 10.21
N LYS A 516 14.71 -2.65 10.23
CA LYS A 516 15.77 -1.63 10.26
C LYS A 516 16.62 -1.56 8.98
N PRO A 517 16.01 -1.31 7.80
CA PRO A 517 16.77 -0.88 6.62
C PRO A 517 17.51 0.44 6.90
N ASN A 518 18.43 0.82 6.01
CA ASN A 518 19.17 2.06 6.14
C ASN A 518 18.27 3.31 6.01
N VAL A 519 18.81 4.50 6.32
CA VAL A 519 18.11 5.80 6.34
C VAL A 519 16.99 5.95 7.39
N LEU A 520 16.17 4.93 7.64
CA LEU A 520 15.09 4.96 8.63
C LEU A 520 15.66 5.13 10.05
N THR A 521 14.98 5.91 10.89
CA THR A 521 15.22 5.90 12.34
C THR A 521 14.75 4.59 12.96
N GLU A 522 15.10 4.35 14.23
CA GLU A 522 14.61 3.19 14.99
C GLU A 522 13.08 3.15 15.03
N LYS A 523 12.48 4.31 15.32
CA LYS A 523 11.02 4.46 15.40
C LYS A 523 10.34 4.22 14.05
N GLU A 524 10.85 4.82 12.99
CA GLU A 524 10.27 4.66 11.64
C GLU A 524 10.37 3.22 11.16
N ALA A 525 11.46 2.51 11.46
CA ALA A 525 11.59 1.10 11.11
C ALA A 525 10.60 0.21 11.86
N ILE A 526 10.31 0.50 13.13
CA ILE A 526 9.25 -0.18 13.89
C ILE A 526 7.88 0.10 13.27
N GLU A 527 7.61 1.36 12.92
CA GLU A 527 6.35 1.76 12.29
C GLU A 527 6.15 1.09 10.93
N ASP A 528 7.20 1.00 10.10
CA ASP A 528 7.16 0.33 8.80
C ASP A 528 6.90 -1.17 8.92
N VAL A 529 7.57 -1.86 9.86
CA VAL A 529 7.33 -3.29 10.09
C VAL A 529 5.92 -3.55 10.61
N VAL A 530 5.45 -2.77 11.58
CA VAL A 530 4.09 -2.94 12.14
C VAL A 530 3.03 -2.67 11.06
N LYS A 531 3.23 -1.64 10.24
CA LYS A 531 2.36 -1.38 9.08
C LYS A 531 2.39 -2.55 8.11
N THR A 532 3.57 -3.01 7.72
CA THR A 532 3.77 -4.13 6.80
C THR A 532 3.06 -5.40 7.28
N ILE A 533 3.22 -5.78 8.56
CA ILE A 533 2.55 -6.95 9.14
C ILE A 533 1.02 -6.80 9.08
N LYS A 534 0.51 -5.60 9.41
CA LYS A 534 -0.94 -5.33 9.39
C LYS A 534 -1.50 -5.35 7.97
N ASP A 535 -0.78 -4.79 7.01
CA ASP A 535 -1.17 -4.80 5.60
C ASP A 535 -1.23 -6.24 5.07
N ILE A 536 -0.23 -7.07 5.42
CA ILE A 536 -0.21 -8.49 5.05
C ILE A 536 -1.42 -9.23 5.63
N LEU A 537 -1.75 -8.99 6.91
CA LEU A 537 -2.76 -9.76 7.64
C LEU A 537 -4.19 -9.19 7.58
N LYS A 538 -4.39 -8.07 6.88
CA LYS A 538 -5.64 -7.31 6.88
C LYS A 538 -6.85 -8.14 6.45
N ASP A 539 -6.68 -8.96 5.41
CA ASP A 539 -7.73 -9.79 4.79
C ASP A 539 -7.43 -11.30 4.90
N VAL A 540 -6.56 -11.68 5.84
CA VAL A 540 -6.10 -13.05 6.04
C VAL A 540 -6.99 -13.73 7.08
N ASP A 541 -7.91 -14.60 6.65
CA ASP A 541 -8.63 -15.51 7.55
C ASP A 541 -7.81 -16.77 7.88
N GLU A 542 -8.40 -17.69 8.66
CA GLU A 542 -7.72 -18.93 9.07
C GLU A 542 -7.45 -19.91 7.92
N THR A 543 -8.04 -19.70 6.74
CA THR A 543 -7.87 -20.53 5.54
C THR A 543 -6.85 -19.96 4.56
N HIS A 544 -6.26 -18.80 4.88
CA HIS A 544 -5.30 -18.14 4.02
C HIS A 544 -3.95 -18.89 3.96
N PRO A 545 -3.28 -18.96 2.80
CA PRO A 545 -2.01 -19.71 2.63
C PRO A 545 -0.80 -19.15 3.39
N ILE A 546 -0.93 -18.02 4.10
CA ILE A 546 0.20 -17.42 4.81
C ILE A 546 0.43 -18.19 6.11
N LYS A 547 1.60 -18.80 6.21
CA LYS A 547 2.03 -19.56 7.37
C LYS A 547 2.86 -18.70 8.31
N TRP A 548 3.91 -18.06 7.79
CA TRP A 548 4.83 -17.25 8.60
C TRP A 548 5.08 -15.87 7.99
N ILE A 549 5.23 -14.89 8.88
CA ILE A 549 5.89 -13.62 8.60
C ILE A 549 7.21 -13.65 9.38
N ILE A 550 8.32 -13.71 8.65
CA ILE A 550 9.65 -13.82 9.22
C ILE A 550 10.23 -12.41 9.37
N LEU A 551 10.32 -11.95 10.62
CA LEU A 551 10.94 -10.69 10.96
C LEU A 551 12.47 -10.83 10.87
N MET A 552 13.05 -10.27 9.81
CA MET A 552 14.47 -10.33 9.49
C MET A 552 15.21 -9.18 10.17
N VAL A 553 15.80 -9.45 11.34
CA VAL A 553 16.58 -8.46 12.10
C VAL A 553 17.91 -8.18 11.38
N MET A 554 18.14 -6.92 11.03
CA MET A 554 19.30 -6.52 10.26
C MET A 554 20.63 -6.58 11.04
N ASN A 555 21.67 -7.06 10.35
CA ASN A 555 23.05 -7.09 10.83
C ASN A 555 23.98 -6.42 9.79
N ILE A 556 25.21 -6.08 10.19
CA ILE A 556 26.22 -5.56 9.26
C ILE A 556 26.92 -6.71 8.56
N LYS A 557 26.53 -6.99 7.32
CA LYS A 557 27.17 -8.02 6.49
C LYS A 557 28.32 -7.42 5.66
N PRO A 558 29.42 -8.16 5.45
CA PRO A 558 30.56 -7.66 4.68
C PRO A 558 30.18 -7.41 3.22
N ASN A 559 30.85 -6.44 2.63
CA ASN A 559 30.75 -5.99 1.25
C ASN A 559 29.34 -5.55 0.83
N THR A 560 28.63 -4.84 1.71
CA THR A 560 27.30 -4.29 1.47
C THR A 560 27.31 -2.77 1.56
N LEU A 561 26.27 -2.11 1.05
CA LEU A 561 26.12 -0.67 1.26
C LEU A 561 25.97 -0.35 2.76
N ILE A 562 25.26 -1.22 3.48
CA ILE A 562 25.10 -1.15 4.94
C ILE A 562 26.46 -1.19 5.67
N GLU A 563 27.43 -1.98 5.21
CA GLU A 563 28.79 -1.97 5.77
C GLU A 563 29.49 -0.64 5.53
N TRP A 564 29.38 -0.08 4.32
CA TRP A 564 29.94 1.23 4.00
C TRP A 564 29.34 2.33 4.90
N GLU A 565 28.01 2.33 5.06
CA GLU A 565 27.31 3.26 5.95
C GLU A 565 27.75 3.08 7.42
N TYR A 566 27.86 1.83 7.89
CA TYR A 566 28.33 1.53 9.24
C TYR A 566 29.74 2.05 9.50
N LYS A 567 30.69 1.82 8.58
CA LYS A 567 32.08 2.30 8.69
C LYS A 567 32.17 3.84 8.70
N LYS A 568 31.22 4.53 8.08
CA LYS A 568 31.11 6.00 8.08
C LYS A 568 30.30 6.55 9.28
N GLY A 569 29.76 5.67 10.14
CA GLY A 569 28.93 6.07 11.27
C GLY A 569 27.51 6.51 10.88
N LEU A 570 27.06 6.21 9.66
CA LEU A 570 25.75 6.59 9.13
C LEU A 570 24.65 5.57 9.45
N TYR A 571 25.04 4.33 9.77
CA TYR A 571 24.12 3.26 10.12
C TYR A 571 24.57 2.54 11.38
N GLN A 572 23.60 2.13 12.20
CA GLN A 572 23.81 1.22 13.33
C GLN A 572 22.76 0.11 13.26
N PRO A 573 23.12 -1.14 13.59
CA PRO A 573 22.15 -2.22 13.76
C PRO A 573 21.08 -1.85 14.78
N PRO A 574 19.87 -2.43 14.65
CA PRO A 574 18.82 -2.21 15.61
C PRO A 574 19.17 -2.81 16.98
N LEU A 575 18.54 -2.26 18.01
CA LEU A 575 18.57 -2.85 19.35
C LEU A 575 17.45 -3.89 19.48
N LEU A 576 17.65 -4.93 20.31
CA LEU A 576 16.68 -6.01 20.46
C LEU A 576 15.40 -5.55 21.18
N TRP A 577 15.48 -4.46 21.94
CA TRP A 577 14.31 -3.75 22.49
C TRP A 577 13.30 -3.32 21.43
N SER A 578 13.75 -3.00 20.21
CA SER A 578 12.86 -2.63 19.13
C SER A 578 12.02 -3.80 18.63
N VAL A 579 12.57 -5.02 18.67
CA VAL A 579 11.81 -6.24 18.36
C VAL A 579 10.73 -6.47 19.41
N VAL A 580 11.05 -6.26 20.69
CA VAL A 580 10.06 -6.32 21.79
C VAL A 580 8.95 -5.30 21.58
N GLU A 581 9.28 -4.07 21.18
CA GLU A 581 8.30 -3.02 20.89
C GLU A 581 7.40 -3.35 19.69
N ILE A 582 7.95 -3.92 18.61
CA ILE A 582 7.15 -4.42 17.48
C ILE A 582 6.12 -5.43 17.99
N LEU A 583 6.56 -6.46 18.72
CA LEU A 583 5.66 -7.51 19.24
C LEU A 583 4.58 -6.93 20.16
N LYS A 584 4.90 -5.93 20.99
CA LYS A 584 3.92 -5.24 21.85
C LYS A 584 2.82 -4.53 21.06
N ARG A 585 3.12 -3.98 19.89
CA ARG A 585 2.16 -3.28 19.01
C ARG A 585 1.26 -4.20 18.18
N LEU A 586 1.62 -5.48 18.11
CA LEU A 586 0.82 -6.50 17.46
C LEU A 586 -0.22 -7.08 18.43
N THR A 587 -1.35 -7.52 17.89
CA THR A 587 -2.40 -8.24 18.61
C THR A 587 -2.01 -9.71 18.82
N ASN A 588 -2.74 -10.40 19.70
CA ASN A 588 -2.54 -11.85 19.90
C ASN A 588 -2.78 -12.67 18.64
N ARG A 589 -3.65 -12.22 17.73
CA ARG A 589 -3.88 -12.87 16.44
C ARG A 589 -2.66 -12.70 15.54
N GLU A 590 -2.20 -11.46 15.37
CA GLU A 590 -1.06 -11.14 14.48
C GLU A 590 0.23 -11.83 14.94
N ARG A 591 0.49 -11.87 16.25
CA ARG A 591 1.69 -12.51 16.83
C ARG A 591 1.85 -14.00 16.48
N LYS A 592 0.75 -14.72 16.22
CA LYS A 592 0.79 -16.15 15.89
C LYS A 592 1.45 -16.45 14.55
N PHE A 593 1.59 -15.46 13.68
CA PHE A 593 2.26 -15.59 12.39
C PHE A 593 3.74 -15.21 12.46
N ILE A 594 4.23 -14.67 13.58
CA ILE A 594 5.56 -14.03 13.61
C ILE A 594 6.65 -15.01 14.00
N LYS A 595 7.60 -15.20 13.09
CA LYS A 595 8.93 -15.77 13.37
C LYS A 595 9.97 -14.66 13.42
N ILE A 596 11.07 -14.88 14.12
CA ILE A 596 12.16 -13.90 14.23
C ILE A 596 13.44 -14.57 13.76
N ALA A 597 14.14 -13.92 12.83
CA ALA A 597 15.37 -14.40 12.24
C ALA A 597 16.44 -13.29 12.23
N GLY A 598 17.66 -13.65 11.84
CA GLY A 598 18.81 -12.73 11.83
C GLY A 598 19.70 -12.82 13.07
N PHE A 599 19.52 -13.79 13.97
CA PHE A 599 20.47 -14.03 15.07
C PHE A 599 21.66 -14.90 14.66
N ASP A 600 21.48 -15.68 13.59
CA ASP A 600 22.50 -16.54 12.99
C ASP A 600 22.57 -16.27 11.48
N SER A 601 23.75 -16.43 10.89
CA SER A 601 23.96 -16.14 9.47
C SER A 601 25.01 -17.08 8.89
N GLY A 602 24.76 -17.59 7.67
CA GLY A 602 25.71 -18.42 6.93
C GLY A 602 27.03 -17.70 6.63
N ILE A 603 27.00 -16.36 6.54
CA ILE A 603 28.19 -15.50 6.49
C ILE A 603 28.25 -14.71 7.80
N LYS A 604 29.34 -14.86 8.56
CA LYS A 604 29.54 -14.14 9.82
C LYS A 604 29.45 -12.61 9.59
N PRO A 605 28.48 -11.91 10.20
CA PRO A 605 28.39 -10.45 10.14
C PRO A 605 29.58 -9.79 10.85
N LEU A 606 29.91 -8.55 10.44
CA LEU A 606 30.84 -7.68 11.17
C LEU A 606 30.28 -7.27 12.53
N LYS A 607 28.97 -7.05 12.58
CA LYS A 607 28.27 -6.64 13.80
C LYS A 607 26.84 -7.18 13.76
N TYR A 608 26.46 -7.85 14.84
CA TYR A 608 25.09 -8.31 15.06
C TYR A 608 24.22 -7.20 15.67
N ALA A 609 22.91 -7.30 15.51
CA ALA A 609 21.94 -6.62 16.37
C ALA A 609 22.11 -7.10 17.82
N THR A 610 22.39 -6.18 18.72
CA THR A 610 22.69 -6.47 20.14
C THR A 610 22.13 -5.35 21.00
N ASN A 611 21.89 -5.62 22.27
CA ASN A 611 21.81 -4.56 23.29
C ASN A 611 23.25 -4.17 23.70
N GLU A 612 23.54 -2.91 24.04
CA GLU A 612 24.89 -2.48 24.47
C GLU A 612 25.26 -2.92 25.90
N ASP A 613 24.70 -4.03 26.37
CA ASP A 613 24.97 -4.64 27.67
C ASP A 613 24.91 -6.18 27.60
N GLU A 614 25.14 -6.82 28.75
CA GLU A 614 25.15 -8.27 28.93
C GLU A 614 23.78 -8.95 28.71
N THR A 615 22.70 -8.18 28.47
CA THR A 615 21.35 -8.72 28.29
C THR A 615 21.12 -9.35 26.92
N THR A 616 22.00 -9.08 25.94
CA THR A 616 21.84 -9.53 24.54
C THR A 616 21.51 -11.02 24.42
N ASN A 617 22.25 -11.89 25.12
CA ASN A 617 22.07 -13.33 25.00
C ASN A 617 20.71 -13.80 25.54
N GLU A 618 20.24 -13.20 26.64
CA GLU A 618 18.93 -13.53 27.20
C GLU A 618 17.80 -13.05 26.28
N PHE A 619 17.93 -11.86 25.70
CA PHE A 619 16.99 -11.37 24.70
C PHE A 619 16.91 -12.31 23.49
N ILE A 620 18.05 -12.69 22.90
CA ILE A 620 18.07 -13.62 21.77
C ILE A 620 17.40 -14.95 22.13
N SER A 621 17.72 -15.52 23.30
CA SER A 621 17.14 -16.77 23.78
C SER A 621 15.60 -16.69 23.91
N VAL A 622 15.10 -15.62 24.54
CA VAL A 622 13.67 -15.40 24.72
C VAL A 622 12.96 -15.13 23.39
N LEU A 623 13.55 -14.34 22.49
CA LEU A 623 12.99 -14.06 21.17
C LEU A 623 12.94 -15.31 20.28
N LYS A 624 13.95 -16.18 20.33
CA LYS A 624 13.94 -17.49 19.66
C LYS A 624 12.84 -18.40 20.22
N THR A 625 12.68 -18.40 21.54
CA THR A 625 11.64 -19.19 22.23
C THR A 625 10.24 -18.70 21.84
N PHE A 626 10.01 -17.39 21.87
CA PHE A 626 8.77 -16.79 21.37
C PHE A 626 8.51 -17.16 19.91
N GLY A 627 9.53 -17.07 19.03
CA GLY A 627 9.39 -17.50 17.65
C GLY A 627 8.97 -18.96 17.51
N SER A 628 9.23 -19.82 18.50
CA SER A 628 8.80 -21.22 18.47
C SER A 628 7.36 -21.40 18.96
N ASN A 629 7.03 -20.88 20.15
CA ASN A 629 5.79 -21.20 20.86
C ASN A 629 4.75 -20.06 20.88
N HIS A 630 5.13 -18.87 20.39
CA HIS A 630 4.36 -17.62 20.42
C HIS A 630 3.88 -17.19 21.83
N ASP A 631 4.59 -17.62 22.88
CA ASP A 631 4.28 -17.26 24.26
C ASP A 631 4.74 -15.82 24.55
N PHE A 632 3.80 -14.89 24.44
CA PHE A 632 4.06 -13.48 24.67
C PHE A 632 4.37 -13.15 26.14
N LYS A 633 4.03 -14.02 27.11
CA LYS A 633 4.36 -13.76 28.53
C LYS A 633 5.86 -13.68 28.76
N LEU A 634 6.64 -14.48 28.03
CA LEU A 634 8.10 -14.43 28.08
C LEU A 634 8.63 -13.05 27.66
N ILE A 635 8.02 -12.44 26.64
CA ILE A 635 8.36 -11.10 26.18
C ILE A 635 8.01 -10.05 27.26
N GLU A 636 6.86 -10.18 27.90
CA GLU A 636 6.44 -9.27 28.98
C GLU A 636 7.34 -9.36 30.21
N GLU A 637 7.70 -10.58 30.63
CA GLU A 637 8.59 -10.83 31.76
C GLU A 637 9.99 -10.29 31.50
N LEU A 638 10.56 -10.59 30.32
CA LEU A 638 11.83 -10.04 29.87
C LEU A 638 11.81 -8.51 29.88
N SER A 639 10.76 -7.91 29.31
CA SER A 639 10.63 -6.45 29.25
C SER A 639 10.51 -5.83 30.64
N LYS A 640 9.82 -6.47 31.60
CA LYS A 640 9.71 -5.97 32.98
C LYS A 640 11.03 -6.10 33.72
N LYS A 641 11.73 -7.22 33.57
CA LYS A 641 13.01 -7.50 34.22
C LYS A 641 14.07 -6.44 33.88
N TYR A 642 14.13 -6.00 32.62
CA TYR A 642 15.15 -5.07 32.13
C TYR A 642 14.64 -3.65 31.89
N PHE A 643 13.43 -3.32 32.33
CA PHE A 643 12.92 -1.97 32.23
C PHE A 643 13.83 -0.97 32.97
N GLY A 644 14.25 0.10 32.30
CA GLY A 644 15.14 1.11 32.88
C GLY A 644 16.62 0.74 32.94
N SER A 645 17.03 -0.41 32.38
CA SER A 645 18.44 -0.78 32.19
C SER A 645 19.20 0.25 31.33
N SER A 646 20.53 0.11 31.26
CA SER A 646 21.35 0.91 30.34
C SER A 646 20.92 0.73 28.89
N SER A 647 20.73 -0.51 28.42
CA SER A 647 20.24 -0.78 27.06
C SER A 647 18.84 -0.24 26.80
N PHE A 648 17.96 -0.25 27.80
CA PHE A 648 16.62 0.33 27.67
C PHE A 648 16.69 1.84 27.46
N LYS A 649 17.50 2.55 28.26
CA LYS A 649 17.69 4.01 28.14
C LYS A 649 18.31 4.41 26.81
N GLU A 650 19.24 3.60 26.31
CA GLU A 650 19.85 3.80 25.00
C GLU A 650 18.81 3.63 23.87
N TRP A 651 18.01 2.56 23.94
CA TRP A 651 16.90 2.35 23.01
C TRP A 651 15.88 3.49 23.05
N GLU A 652 15.49 3.94 24.25
CA GLU A 652 14.59 5.08 24.43
C GLU A 652 15.17 6.37 23.81
N SER A 653 16.48 6.58 23.93
CA SER A 653 17.17 7.70 23.25
C SER A 653 17.04 7.59 21.72
N ARG A 654 17.30 6.41 21.14
CA ARG A 654 17.16 6.17 19.69
C ARG A 654 15.72 6.34 19.18
N MET A 655 14.72 5.98 20.00
CA MET A 655 13.29 6.15 19.70
C MET A 655 12.84 7.61 19.67
N ASN A 656 13.55 8.49 20.37
CA ASN A 656 13.21 9.90 20.53
C ASN A 656 14.01 10.85 19.63
N ILE A 657 14.84 10.31 18.72
CA ILE A 657 15.58 11.13 17.75
C ILE A 657 14.59 11.86 16.85
N LYS A 658 14.66 13.19 16.84
CA LYS A 658 13.91 14.04 15.91
C LYS A 658 14.71 14.19 14.63
N THR A 659 14.14 13.73 13.53
CA THR A 659 14.71 13.90 12.20
C THR A 659 13.77 14.73 11.32
N GLU A 660 14.32 15.23 10.21
CA GLU A 660 13.49 15.76 9.13
C GLU A 660 12.69 14.63 8.43
N GLU A 661 11.70 15.03 7.62
CA GLU A 661 10.89 14.12 6.81
C GLU A 661 11.76 13.14 6.03
N LEU A 662 11.32 11.88 5.94
CA LEU A 662 12.08 10.78 5.33
C LEU A 662 12.55 11.11 3.91
N SER A 663 11.69 11.73 3.09
CA SER A 663 12.03 12.15 1.72
C SER A 663 13.26 13.03 1.66
N LYS A 664 13.39 14.02 2.55
CA LYS A 664 14.55 14.92 2.60
C LYS A 664 15.83 14.22 3.04
N ARG A 665 15.74 13.30 4.01
CA ARG A 665 16.90 12.47 4.39
C ARG A 665 17.34 11.57 3.25
N LEU A 666 16.38 11.04 2.49
CA LEU A 666 16.64 10.17 1.36
C LEU A 666 17.28 10.93 0.19
N GLU A 667 16.82 12.15 -0.11
CA GLU A 667 17.49 13.06 -1.05
C GLU A 667 18.96 13.32 -0.66
N LYS A 668 19.21 13.68 0.60
CA LYS A 668 20.58 13.89 1.11
C LYS A 668 21.44 12.62 1.03
N PHE A 669 20.84 11.47 1.31
CA PHE A 669 21.51 10.19 1.18
C PHE A 669 21.90 9.93 -0.29
N TYR A 670 21.02 10.21 -1.23
CA TYR A 670 21.31 10.08 -2.66
C TYR A 670 22.41 11.02 -3.13
N GLU A 671 22.41 12.29 -2.69
CA GLU A 671 23.51 13.22 -2.99
C GLU A 671 24.84 12.73 -2.43
N LEU A 672 24.85 12.22 -1.20
CA LEU A 672 26.05 11.63 -0.60
C LEU A 672 26.56 10.43 -1.41
N LEU A 673 25.65 9.57 -1.88
CA LEU A 673 26.02 8.45 -2.75
C LEU A 673 26.61 8.93 -4.09
N LYS A 674 26.06 9.98 -4.70
CA LYS A 674 26.62 10.56 -5.93
C LYS A 674 28.05 11.03 -5.73
N GLU A 675 28.32 11.73 -4.62
CA GLU A 675 29.66 12.22 -4.28
C GLU A 675 30.65 11.06 -4.04
N GLU A 676 30.30 10.12 -3.16
CA GLU A 676 31.22 9.08 -2.69
C GLU A 676 31.46 7.98 -3.74
N PHE A 677 30.47 7.69 -4.59
CA PHE A 677 30.56 6.68 -5.66
C PHE A 677 30.82 7.29 -7.06
N LYS A 678 31.06 8.60 -7.14
CA LYS A 678 31.44 9.34 -8.35
C LYS A 678 30.46 9.15 -9.52
N LEU A 679 29.18 9.45 -9.27
CA LEU A 679 28.07 9.26 -10.21
C LEU A 679 27.84 10.42 -11.18
#